data_AF-A0A8S2RGW3-F1
#
_entry.id   AF-A0A8S2RGW3-F1
#
_cell.length_a   1.000
_cell.length_b   1.000
_cell.length_c   1.000
_cell.angle_alpha   90.00
_cell.angle_beta   90.00
_cell.angle_gamma   90.00
#
_symmetry.space_group_name_H-M   'P 1'
#
loop_
_entity.id
_entity.type
_entity.pdbx_description
1 polymer ?
#
loop_
_entity_poly.entity_id
_entity_poly.type
_entity_poly.pdbx_seq_one_letter_code
_entity_poly.pdbx_strand_id
1 'polypeptide(L)'
;MGKCDIICLLGNTGCGKSSVCEFINSKSDNNDNTIIAINRSSEELKIDLSAINKLIFEYTFDEENFNTIKLLDQTAKEQQIYWIVLDCAVDTILKRIQTKSARGLFETRKALCYYQQRFRHLSAHFGLPFIDTTQLTLEQVCDEVSDVVKKYSEYYQQYRRMGTQTLNYAFIQQCDVENKLYGIVNTYDFDLITHLPEYANEFDDIDKRKLFIKWYVNNNPLEIDHRRNIVKTGDYELPAVGTLLRLVTEGESKKVYKDISGNPYTMNLAFIVLKSTIYSHSMQVTGEISNLSSVRACGSQLFLEMMWRNGLNHSYRSINCNGIIVSNFIDEIPPVEIIVKRYCEGTDKNSFYDILENEEIVLSNQNGEYLCGPYIRFDWRNPNHISPTTRKCLNRNPYYYIYEEAVGKEVFFKKILTNKQYALPVGDKNITEDLLTHVMNIKRVKLSVLKMFMVIQSYFSRVNLVIKDVCFMLDNKGEQFWSEVNQDCMRITAMDNSQNKFDKDIWRAGGLTSREQIMKKWNDFNIIFTDYFMKNKFHETELLNYNTYYYTQEINQLLENNTLKIPLSSRELWLDVRGKNQRRVLVTMDMYNGQPALVKSSQVCEIHSDGNYWQAIESIGIFPDILIVDLNGAFGETDTKNREIIKKLALKYPVHTGGGLRSLSDVEDVLKSNVRRCTVASADDELIAKIPKDRLIVELSINENNEVLIHGRKTNTHVNIITKVNQLIELGVTVISITFVNAEGHLSGIPRKQIQDLVVQIPKNIEKIYIAGGISTMDDLEYLWSFDRIIPQLGSAIWKSKLTIGS
;
A
#
# COMPACT_ATOMS: atom_id res chain seq x y z
N MET A 1 -10.62 44.59 -14.03
CA MET A 1 -9.97 43.76 -12.99
C MET A 1 -8.54 43.55 -13.42
N GLY A 2 -7.55 43.83 -12.55
CA GLY A 2 -6.13 43.61 -12.85
C GLY A 2 -5.81 42.14 -13.14
N LYS A 3 -4.61 41.86 -13.67
CA LYS A 3 -4.11 40.48 -13.84
C LYS A 3 -4.01 39.82 -12.46
N CYS A 4 -4.98 38.98 -12.15
CA CYS A 4 -4.98 38.14 -10.95
C CYS A 4 -4.60 36.73 -11.37
N ASP A 5 -3.59 36.17 -10.72
CA ASP A 5 -3.16 34.77 -10.85
C ASP A 5 -4.17 33.85 -10.16
N ILE A 6 -4.29 32.62 -10.64
CA ILE A 6 -5.27 31.65 -10.17
C ILE A 6 -4.54 30.41 -9.66
N ILE A 7 -4.86 29.97 -8.45
CA ILE A 7 -4.36 28.73 -7.87
C ILE A 7 -5.46 27.67 -7.93
N CYS A 8 -5.17 26.55 -8.58
CA CYS A 8 -6.04 25.38 -8.63
C CYS A 8 -5.51 24.28 -7.69
N LEU A 9 -6.22 24.06 -6.58
CA LEU A 9 -5.85 23.04 -5.59
C LEU A 9 -6.48 21.69 -5.90
N LEU A 10 -5.62 20.68 -6.02
CA LEU A 10 -5.95 19.27 -6.22
C LEU A 10 -5.56 18.47 -4.98
N GLY A 11 -6.03 17.23 -4.87
CA GLY A 11 -5.66 16.34 -3.77
C GLY A 11 -6.84 15.57 -3.21
N ASN A 12 -6.54 14.64 -2.31
CA ASN A 12 -7.54 13.77 -1.72
C ASN A 12 -8.54 14.53 -0.83
N THR A 13 -9.67 13.91 -0.51
CA THR A 13 -10.59 14.41 0.52
C THR A 13 -9.85 14.47 1.86
N GLY A 14 -10.05 15.55 2.63
CA GLY A 14 -9.36 15.75 3.91
C GLY A 14 -7.94 16.32 3.84
N CYS A 15 -7.40 16.61 2.65
CA CYS A 15 -6.13 17.34 2.50
C CYS A 15 -6.23 18.87 2.79
N GLY A 16 -7.42 19.39 3.17
CA GLY A 16 -7.57 20.80 3.56
C GLY A 16 -7.85 21.79 2.41
N LYS A 17 -8.02 21.33 1.16
CA LYS A 17 -8.23 22.18 -0.02
C LYS A 17 -9.24 23.32 0.18
N SER A 18 -10.45 23.02 0.69
CA SER A 18 -11.50 24.03 0.88
C SER A 18 -11.08 25.10 1.89
N SER A 19 -10.53 24.69 3.04
CA SER A 19 -10.05 25.60 4.07
C SER A 19 -8.92 26.50 3.57
N VAL A 20 -8.02 25.96 2.74
CA VAL A 20 -6.93 26.74 2.12
C VAL A 20 -7.50 27.76 1.13
N CYS A 21 -8.45 27.38 0.27
CA CYS A 21 -9.10 28.33 -0.65
C CYS A 21 -9.84 29.44 0.11
N GLU A 22 -10.62 29.09 1.13
CA GLU A 22 -11.34 30.06 1.97
C GLU A 22 -10.38 31.04 2.64
N PHE A 23 -9.28 30.54 3.21
CA PHE A 23 -8.29 31.38 3.88
C PHE A 23 -7.59 32.34 2.91
N ILE A 24 -7.06 31.83 1.77
CA ILE A 24 -6.40 32.65 0.75
C ILE A 24 -7.38 33.71 0.21
N ASN A 25 -8.61 33.31 -0.11
CA ASN A 25 -9.60 34.21 -0.67
C ASN A 25 -10.10 35.24 0.36
N SER A 26 -10.17 34.91 1.65
CA SER A 26 -10.57 35.87 2.70
C SER A 26 -9.55 36.99 2.95
N LYS A 27 -8.26 36.70 2.75
CA LYS A 27 -7.21 37.74 2.83
C LYS A 27 -7.23 38.68 1.61
N SER A 28 -8.00 38.35 0.56
CA SER A 28 -8.13 39.16 -0.67
C SER A 28 -8.96 40.41 -0.55
N ASP A 29 -9.93 40.42 0.37
CA ASP A 29 -10.96 41.46 0.41
C ASP A 29 -10.45 42.78 1.02
N ASN A 30 -9.17 42.85 1.41
CA ASN A 30 -8.57 43.96 2.17
C ASN A 30 -7.58 44.86 1.37
N ASN A 31 -7.81 45.05 0.07
CA ASN A 31 -7.05 45.86 -0.90
C ASN A 31 -5.81 45.19 -1.54
N ASP A 32 -5.73 45.31 -2.88
CA ASP A 32 -4.64 44.90 -3.80
C ASP A 32 -4.39 43.40 -4.06
N ASN A 33 -5.43 42.58 -4.24
CA ASN A 33 -5.18 41.15 -4.45
C ASN A 33 -4.87 40.72 -5.89
N THR A 34 -3.73 40.03 -6.01
CA THR A 34 -3.16 39.44 -7.22
C THR A 34 -3.38 37.93 -7.35
N ILE A 35 -4.06 37.26 -6.40
CA ILE A 35 -4.24 35.79 -6.38
C ILE A 35 -5.67 35.37 -5.98
N ILE A 36 -6.25 34.39 -6.68
CA ILE A 36 -7.51 33.69 -6.35
C ILE A 36 -7.25 32.19 -6.25
N ALA A 37 -7.78 31.51 -5.22
CA ALA A 37 -7.66 30.05 -5.06
C ALA A 37 -8.99 29.32 -5.27
N ILE A 38 -8.99 28.26 -6.07
CA ILE A 38 -10.16 27.41 -6.36
C ILE A 38 -9.83 25.93 -6.18
N ASN A 39 -10.83 25.12 -5.85
CA ASN A 39 -10.73 23.66 -5.72
C ASN A 39 -11.86 22.90 -6.43
N ARG A 40 -12.65 23.61 -7.25
CA ARG A 40 -13.77 23.12 -8.06
C ARG A 40 -13.77 23.87 -9.39
N SER A 41 -14.43 23.31 -10.41
CA SER A 41 -14.61 24.00 -11.70
C SER A 41 -15.27 25.37 -11.50
N SER A 42 -14.87 26.35 -12.30
CA SER A 42 -15.42 27.71 -12.31
C SER A 42 -15.78 28.10 -13.74
N GLU A 43 -17.07 28.28 -14.00
CA GLU A 43 -17.57 28.77 -15.29
C GLU A 43 -17.11 30.22 -15.55
N GLU A 44 -17.07 31.04 -14.50
CA GLU A 44 -16.63 32.44 -14.58
C GLU A 44 -15.16 32.56 -15.05
N LEU A 45 -14.29 31.72 -14.51
CA LEU A 45 -12.87 31.67 -14.87
C LEU A 45 -12.61 30.78 -16.10
N LYS A 46 -13.64 30.06 -16.59
CA LYS A 46 -13.54 29.02 -17.63
C LYS A 46 -12.50 27.94 -17.32
N ILE A 47 -12.42 27.53 -16.05
CA ILE A 47 -11.51 26.47 -15.60
C ILE A 47 -12.35 25.24 -15.27
N ASP A 48 -12.09 24.14 -15.99
CA ASP A 48 -12.77 22.87 -15.75
C ASP A 48 -11.84 21.85 -15.08
N LEU A 49 -12.17 21.50 -13.83
CA LEU A 49 -11.48 20.45 -13.07
C LEU A 49 -12.09 19.06 -13.33
N SER A 50 -13.21 18.96 -14.08
CA SER A 50 -13.85 17.66 -14.37
C SER A 50 -12.96 16.73 -15.20
N ALA A 51 -12.11 17.30 -16.06
CA ALA A 51 -11.09 16.56 -16.79
C ALA A 51 -10.14 15.79 -15.85
N ILE A 52 -9.81 16.37 -14.68
CA ILE A 52 -8.98 15.71 -13.68
C ILE A 52 -9.72 14.55 -13.02
N ASN A 53 -11.03 14.67 -12.80
CA ASN A 53 -11.84 13.57 -12.27
C ASN A 53 -11.80 12.37 -13.20
N LYS A 54 -11.89 12.57 -14.53
CA LYS A 54 -11.72 11.48 -15.51
C LYS A 54 -10.38 10.78 -15.34
N LEU A 55 -9.29 11.54 -15.22
CA LEU A 55 -7.94 11.02 -15.01
C LEU A 55 -7.78 10.30 -13.65
N ILE A 56 -8.54 10.68 -12.63
CA ILE A 56 -8.48 10.05 -11.31
C ILE A 56 -9.23 8.71 -11.31
N PHE A 57 -10.35 8.63 -12.01
CA PHE A 57 -11.28 7.50 -11.94
C PHE A 57 -11.01 6.40 -12.96
N GLU A 58 -10.34 6.71 -14.07
CA GLU A 58 -10.05 5.74 -15.13
C GLU A 58 -8.65 5.14 -15.02
N TYR A 59 -8.49 3.90 -15.48
CA TYR A 59 -7.16 3.38 -15.77
C TYR A 59 -6.64 4.11 -17.00
N THR A 60 -5.40 4.57 -16.90
CA THR A 60 -4.88 5.52 -17.86
C THR A 60 -3.39 5.23 -18.05
N PHE A 61 -3.12 4.38 -19.01
CA PHE A 61 -1.81 4.26 -19.61
C PHE A 61 -1.99 4.40 -21.12
N ASP A 62 -1.12 5.18 -21.75
CA ASP A 62 -1.07 5.46 -23.19
C ASP A 62 -1.92 6.63 -23.75
N GLU A 63 -1.54 7.07 -24.95
CA GLU A 63 -1.81 8.37 -25.59
C GLU A 63 -3.29 8.71 -25.77
N GLU A 64 -4.15 7.73 -26.03
CA GLU A 64 -5.53 7.98 -26.46
C GLU A 64 -6.41 8.66 -25.39
N ASN A 65 -6.20 8.36 -24.10
CA ASN A 65 -7.06 8.88 -23.02
C ASN A 65 -6.36 9.77 -21.98
N PHE A 66 -5.06 9.55 -21.70
CA PHE A 66 -4.34 10.27 -20.64
C PHE A 66 -3.55 11.47 -21.19
N ASN A 67 -2.87 11.30 -22.33
CA ASN A 67 -2.07 12.38 -22.93
C ASN A 67 -2.91 13.41 -23.69
N THR A 68 -4.16 13.09 -24.03
CA THR A 68 -5.09 14.04 -24.67
C THR A 68 -5.53 15.17 -23.74
N ILE A 69 -5.55 14.93 -22.43
CA ILE A 69 -5.92 15.93 -21.43
C ILE A 69 -4.70 16.78 -21.08
N LYS A 70 -4.76 18.06 -21.41
CA LYS A 70 -3.76 19.06 -21.01
C LYS A 70 -4.35 20.01 -19.98
N LEU A 71 -3.59 20.28 -18.93
CA LEU A 71 -3.90 21.35 -18.00
C LEU A 71 -3.37 22.66 -18.58
N LEU A 72 -4.27 23.59 -18.86
CA LEU A 72 -3.90 24.93 -19.32
C LEU A 72 -3.29 25.71 -18.16
N ASP A 73 -2.19 26.40 -18.43
CA ASP A 73 -1.50 27.26 -17.45
C ASP A 73 -1.95 28.72 -17.57
N GLN A 74 -2.90 29.02 -18.47
CA GLN A 74 -3.44 30.36 -18.66
C GLN A 74 -4.94 30.32 -19.01
N THR A 75 -5.70 31.31 -18.54
CA THR A 75 -7.09 31.52 -18.96
C THR A 75 -7.16 32.19 -20.33
N ALA A 76 -8.35 32.21 -20.95
CA ALA A 76 -8.60 32.97 -22.18
C ALA A 76 -8.40 34.51 -22.02
N LYS A 77 -8.27 35.01 -20.77
CA LYS A 77 -7.98 36.41 -20.45
C LYS A 77 -6.50 36.62 -20.05
N GLU A 78 -5.62 35.67 -20.37
CA GLU A 78 -4.18 35.70 -20.08
C GLU A 78 -3.79 35.76 -18.58
N GLN A 79 -4.69 35.31 -17.71
CA GLN A 79 -4.37 35.14 -16.29
C GLN A 79 -3.60 33.82 -16.10
N GLN A 80 -2.52 33.81 -15.31
CA GLN A 80 -1.77 32.57 -15.06
C GLN A 80 -2.56 31.63 -14.14
N ILE A 81 -2.42 30.33 -14.39
CA ILE A 81 -3.01 29.26 -13.60
C ILE A 81 -1.88 28.41 -13.00
N TYR A 82 -1.88 28.27 -11.68
CA TYR A 82 -0.95 27.46 -10.92
C TYR A 82 -1.68 26.26 -10.32
N TRP A 83 -1.39 25.08 -10.85
CA TRP A 83 -1.92 23.81 -10.37
C TRP A 83 -1.05 23.23 -9.26
N ILE A 84 -1.63 22.96 -8.09
CA ILE A 84 -0.92 22.46 -6.91
C ILE A 84 -1.66 21.25 -6.34
N VAL A 85 -0.93 20.18 -6.02
CA VAL A 85 -1.48 18.99 -5.35
C VAL A 85 -1.20 19.07 -3.85
N LEU A 86 -2.25 19.03 -3.03
CA LEU A 86 -2.13 18.85 -1.59
C LEU A 86 -2.23 17.37 -1.24
N ASP A 87 -1.30 16.89 -0.43
CA ASP A 87 -1.32 15.53 0.10
C ASP A 87 -1.26 15.51 1.62
N CYS A 88 -1.59 14.36 2.17
CA CYS A 88 -1.66 14.14 3.61
C CYS A 88 -1.61 12.63 3.88
N ALA A 89 -0.89 12.21 4.91
CA ALA A 89 -0.90 10.83 5.35
C ALA A 89 -2.34 10.36 5.57
N VAL A 90 -2.68 9.17 5.06
CA VAL A 90 -4.05 8.63 5.11
C VAL A 90 -4.58 8.57 6.55
N ASP A 91 -3.73 8.27 7.53
CA ASP A 91 -4.10 8.24 8.94
C ASP A 91 -4.51 9.63 9.46
N THR A 92 -3.84 10.68 9.01
CA THR A 92 -4.17 12.07 9.33
C THR A 92 -5.45 12.50 8.63
N ILE A 93 -5.67 12.11 7.38
CA ILE A 93 -6.94 12.32 6.67
C ILE A 93 -8.09 11.69 7.46
N LEU A 94 -7.97 10.41 7.83
CA LEU A 94 -8.99 9.67 8.57
C LEU A 94 -9.32 10.33 9.92
N LYS A 95 -8.32 10.93 10.59
CA LYS A 95 -8.54 11.74 11.81
C LYS A 95 -9.27 13.04 11.50
N ARG A 96 -8.86 13.78 10.46
CA ARG A 96 -9.48 15.07 10.06
C ARG A 96 -10.95 14.92 9.67
N ILE A 97 -11.33 13.81 9.05
CA ILE A 97 -12.72 13.55 8.63
C ILE A 97 -13.55 12.80 9.68
N GLN A 98 -12.96 12.49 10.85
CA GLN A 98 -13.60 11.64 11.86
C GLN A 98 -14.91 12.23 12.40
N THR A 99 -15.05 13.56 12.39
CA THR A 99 -16.21 14.31 12.91
C THR A 99 -17.37 14.45 11.91
N LYS A 100 -17.20 14.00 10.66
CA LYS A 100 -18.29 14.04 9.67
C LYS A 100 -19.36 12.99 9.99
N SER A 101 -20.63 13.40 9.95
CA SER A 101 -21.80 12.59 10.31
C SER A 101 -22.08 11.39 9.39
N ALA A 102 -21.57 11.40 8.15
CA ALA A 102 -21.66 10.28 7.22
C ALA A 102 -20.37 10.18 6.40
N ARG A 103 -19.81 8.96 6.28
CA ARG A 103 -18.63 8.68 5.44
C ARG A 103 -19.06 8.10 4.11
N GLY A 104 -18.62 8.71 3.02
CA GLY A 104 -18.85 8.18 1.67
C GLY A 104 -17.92 7.03 1.29
N LEU A 105 -18.26 6.32 0.21
CA LEU A 105 -17.44 5.25 -0.38
C LEU A 105 -15.99 5.70 -0.67
N PHE A 106 -15.79 6.96 -1.02
CA PHE A 106 -14.50 7.57 -1.34
C PHE A 106 -13.67 8.01 -0.12
N GLU A 107 -14.21 7.87 1.09
CA GLU A 107 -13.56 8.28 2.35
C GLU A 107 -13.07 7.06 3.16
N THR A 108 -13.10 5.86 2.57
CA THR A 108 -12.54 4.64 3.15
C THR A 108 -11.02 4.64 3.08
N ARG A 109 -10.32 3.90 3.97
CA ARG A 109 -8.86 3.76 3.88
C ARG A 109 -8.44 3.25 2.49
N LYS A 110 -9.16 2.29 1.94
CA LYS A 110 -8.91 1.70 0.61
C LYS A 110 -8.99 2.77 -0.50
N ALA A 111 -10.05 3.58 -0.52
CA ALA A 111 -10.16 4.73 -1.43
C ALA A 111 -9.03 5.72 -1.22
N LEU A 112 -8.80 6.12 0.03
CA LEU A 112 -7.83 7.17 0.36
C LEU A 112 -6.41 6.77 -0.06
N CYS A 113 -6.00 5.51 0.18
CA CYS A 113 -4.72 4.99 -0.27
C CYS A 113 -4.60 5.01 -1.80
N TYR A 114 -5.61 4.52 -2.53
CA TYR A 114 -5.58 4.51 -4.00
C TYR A 114 -5.48 5.92 -4.57
N TYR A 115 -6.39 6.82 -4.17
CA TYR A 115 -6.46 8.16 -4.73
C TYR A 115 -5.29 9.06 -4.33
N GLN A 116 -4.69 8.85 -3.15
CA GLN A 116 -3.41 9.48 -2.82
C GLN A 116 -2.34 9.17 -3.88
N GLN A 117 -2.21 7.89 -4.28
CA GLN A 117 -1.26 7.52 -5.32
C GLN A 117 -1.64 8.10 -6.68
N ARG A 118 -2.94 8.15 -7.03
CA ARG A 118 -3.41 8.81 -8.26
C ARG A 118 -3.05 10.29 -8.30
N PHE A 119 -3.19 11.03 -7.19
CA PHE A 119 -2.79 12.45 -7.13
C PHE A 119 -1.27 12.64 -7.23
N ARG A 120 -0.48 11.77 -6.58
CA ARG A 120 0.99 11.76 -6.73
C ARG A 120 1.41 11.44 -8.16
N HIS A 121 0.70 10.53 -8.82
CA HIS A 121 0.90 10.22 -10.23
C HIS A 121 0.62 11.44 -11.11
N LEU A 122 -0.53 12.11 -10.93
CA LEU A 122 -0.85 13.33 -11.67
C LEU A 122 0.16 14.46 -11.43
N SER A 123 0.64 14.62 -10.20
CA SER A 123 1.71 15.58 -9.88
C SER A 123 2.96 15.31 -10.71
N ALA A 124 3.47 14.08 -10.75
CA ALA A 124 4.65 13.75 -11.55
C ALA A 124 4.38 13.74 -13.07
N HIS A 125 3.16 13.42 -13.49
CA HIS A 125 2.78 13.40 -14.90
C HIS A 125 2.74 14.81 -15.50
N PHE A 126 2.15 15.74 -14.77
CA PHE A 126 1.98 17.12 -15.19
C PHE A 126 3.10 18.04 -14.69
N GLY A 127 3.99 17.59 -13.81
CA GLY A 127 5.00 18.47 -13.21
C GLY A 127 4.40 19.50 -12.26
N LEU A 128 3.51 19.06 -11.36
CA LEU A 128 2.81 19.93 -10.40
C LEU A 128 3.47 19.86 -9.03
N PRO A 129 3.73 21.00 -8.37
CA PRO A 129 4.12 21.01 -6.98
C PRO A 129 3.17 20.18 -6.13
N PHE A 130 3.76 19.50 -5.17
CA PHE A 130 3.07 18.67 -4.22
C PHE A 130 3.46 19.16 -2.83
N ILE A 131 2.47 19.50 -2.00
CA ILE A 131 2.65 20.02 -0.65
C ILE A 131 2.10 19.01 0.34
N ASP A 132 2.97 18.52 1.23
CA ASP A 132 2.58 17.58 2.29
C ASP A 132 2.00 18.34 3.50
N THR A 133 0.69 18.26 3.66
CA THR A 133 -0.04 18.94 4.73
C THR A 133 -0.06 18.16 6.05
N THR A 134 0.61 17.00 6.14
CA THR A 134 0.46 16.06 7.26
C THR A 134 0.77 16.70 8.62
N GLN A 135 1.84 17.50 8.70
CA GLN A 135 2.34 18.09 9.95
C GLN A 135 2.24 19.63 9.96
N LEU A 136 1.53 20.21 8.99
CA LEU A 136 1.43 21.67 8.83
C LEU A 136 0.10 22.20 9.35
N THR A 137 0.14 23.40 9.93
CA THR A 137 -1.05 24.21 10.24
C THR A 137 -1.64 24.80 8.95
N LEU A 138 -2.90 25.26 9.01
CA LEU A 138 -3.55 25.89 7.85
C LEU A 138 -2.77 27.09 7.31
N GLU A 139 -2.25 27.94 8.20
CA GLU A 139 -1.47 29.11 7.83
C GLU A 139 -0.17 28.73 7.10
N GLN A 140 0.57 27.76 7.62
CA GLN A 140 1.78 27.25 6.97
C GLN A 140 1.49 26.66 5.58
N VAL A 141 0.38 25.92 5.42
CA VAL A 141 -0.02 25.41 4.09
C VAL A 141 -0.35 26.56 3.15
N CYS A 142 -1.05 27.60 3.61
CA CYS A 142 -1.37 28.78 2.80
C CYS A 142 -0.11 29.56 2.39
N ASP A 143 0.89 29.65 3.26
CA ASP A 143 2.17 30.27 2.96
C ASP A 143 2.92 29.48 1.88
N GLU A 144 3.04 28.16 2.02
CA GLU A 144 3.68 27.31 1.00
C GLU A 144 2.96 27.38 -0.35
N VAL A 145 1.63 27.37 -0.35
CA VAL A 145 0.81 27.52 -1.57
C VAL A 145 1.04 28.89 -2.23
N SER A 146 1.14 29.96 -1.43
CA SER A 146 1.38 31.32 -1.93
C SER A 146 2.80 31.48 -2.48
N ASP A 147 3.78 30.83 -1.86
CA ASP A 147 5.19 30.86 -2.27
C ASP A 147 5.40 30.26 -3.67
N VAL A 148 4.59 29.28 -4.08
CA VAL A 148 4.60 28.74 -5.45
C VAL A 148 4.43 29.86 -6.48
N VAL A 149 3.54 30.82 -6.20
CA VAL A 149 3.24 31.94 -7.11
C VAL A 149 4.22 33.09 -6.92
N LYS A 150 4.44 33.50 -5.67
CA LYS A 150 5.18 34.74 -5.36
C LYS A 150 6.69 34.57 -5.44
N LYS A 151 7.21 33.41 -5.07
CA LYS A 151 8.65 33.17 -4.88
C LYS A 151 9.23 32.17 -5.88
N TYR A 152 8.44 31.17 -6.26
CA TYR A 152 8.93 30.02 -7.02
C TYR A 152 8.23 29.83 -8.37
N SER A 153 7.71 30.91 -8.96
CA SER A 153 6.98 30.84 -10.23
C SER A 153 7.86 30.35 -11.40
N GLU A 154 9.14 30.71 -11.43
CA GLU A 154 10.06 30.19 -12.44
C GLU A 154 10.32 28.69 -12.25
N TYR A 155 10.59 28.26 -11.02
CA TYR A 155 10.76 26.84 -10.70
C TYR A 155 9.50 26.01 -10.98
N TYR A 156 8.32 26.59 -10.79
CA TYR A 156 7.06 26.01 -11.21
C TYR A 156 7.06 25.75 -12.72
N GLN A 157 7.36 26.78 -13.54
CA GLN A 157 7.38 26.65 -15.00
C GLN A 157 8.43 25.63 -15.49
N GLN A 158 9.58 25.56 -14.82
CA GLN A 158 10.59 24.54 -15.08
C GLN A 158 10.05 23.13 -14.76
N TYR A 159 9.42 22.94 -13.59
CA TYR A 159 8.89 21.65 -13.18
C TYR A 159 7.74 21.18 -14.08
N ARG A 160 6.89 22.09 -14.56
CA ARG A 160 5.82 21.78 -15.54
C ARG A 160 6.37 21.10 -16.80
N ARG A 161 7.56 21.49 -17.28
CA ARG A 161 8.24 20.87 -18.43
C ARG A 161 8.90 19.52 -18.10
N MET A 162 9.06 19.22 -16.81
CA MET A 162 9.59 17.96 -16.30
C MET A 162 8.48 16.94 -15.98
N GLY A 163 7.23 17.21 -16.36
CA GLY A 163 6.14 16.25 -16.25
C GLY A 163 6.27 15.12 -17.27
N THR A 164 6.00 13.87 -16.86
CA THR A 164 6.09 12.71 -17.77
C THR A 164 5.18 12.80 -19.00
N GLN A 165 4.17 13.68 -18.99
CA GLN A 165 3.34 13.97 -20.17
C GLN A 165 4.17 14.44 -21.36
N THR A 166 5.25 15.19 -21.12
CA THR A 166 6.06 15.83 -22.17
C THR A 166 7.49 15.29 -22.22
N LEU A 167 7.94 14.61 -21.17
CA LEU A 167 9.30 14.08 -21.10
C LEU A 167 9.58 12.98 -22.12
N ASN A 168 10.73 13.08 -22.75
CA ASN A 168 11.31 12.06 -23.62
C ASN A 168 12.83 12.04 -23.45
N TYR A 169 13.49 11.06 -24.09
CA TYR A 169 14.93 10.90 -23.96
C TYR A 169 15.71 12.13 -24.45
N ALA A 170 15.31 12.74 -25.56
CA ALA A 170 15.99 13.90 -26.13
C ALA A 170 16.01 15.09 -25.16
N PHE A 171 14.89 15.35 -24.48
CA PHE A 171 14.80 16.39 -23.47
C PHE A 171 15.73 16.12 -22.26
N ILE A 172 15.77 14.87 -21.77
CA ILE A 172 16.70 14.48 -20.70
C ILE A 172 18.16 14.72 -21.13
N GLN A 173 18.52 14.35 -22.36
CA GLN A 173 19.87 14.55 -22.89
C GLN A 173 20.23 16.04 -23.03
N GLN A 174 19.27 16.91 -23.35
CA GLN A 174 19.48 18.37 -23.37
C GLN A 174 19.71 18.96 -21.97
N CYS A 175 19.14 18.34 -20.94
CA CYS A 175 19.32 18.78 -19.55
C CYS A 175 20.59 18.21 -18.90
N ASP A 176 21.18 17.16 -19.47
CA ASP A 176 22.37 16.49 -18.94
C ASP A 176 23.61 17.40 -18.98
N VAL A 177 24.22 17.61 -17.81
CA VAL A 177 25.43 18.43 -17.64
C VAL A 177 26.59 17.93 -18.50
N GLU A 178 26.80 16.61 -18.59
CA GLU A 178 27.90 16.05 -19.38
C GLU A 178 27.72 16.36 -20.88
N ASN A 179 26.49 16.28 -21.39
CA ASN A 179 26.18 16.66 -22.77
C ASN A 179 26.28 18.16 -23.03
N LYS A 180 25.88 19.01 -22.06
CA LYS A 180 26.06 20.46 -22.19
C LYS A 180 27.54 20.83 -22.27
N LEU A 181 28.39 20.21 -21.45
CA LEU A 181 29.85 20.37 -21.55
C LEU A 181 30.38 19.88 -22.90
N TYR A 182 29.88 18.77 -23.40
CA TYR A 182 30.21 18.29 -24.74
C TYR A 182 29.88 19.32 -25.83
N GLY A 183 28.91 20.21 -25.64
CA GLY A 183 28.65 21.30 -26.58
C GLY A 183 29.73 22.39 -26.60
N ILE A 184 30.46 22.60 -25.51
CA ILE A 184 31.32 23.79 -25.31
C ILE A 184 32.82 23.50 -25.14
N VAL A 185 33.20 22.28 -24.75
CA VAL A 185 34.60 21.92 -24.47
C VAL A 185 35.39 21.80 -25.78
N ASN A 186 36.05 22.87 -26.25
CA ASN A 186 36.75 22.85 -27.54
C ASN A 186 38.19 22.36 -27.47
N THR A 187 38.80 22.46 -26.29
CA THR A 187 40.15 21.98 -26.00
C THR A 187 40.09 21.10 -24.77
N TYR A 188 40.68 19.91 -24.85
CA TYR A 188 40.77 18.96 -23.75
C TYR A 188 42.13 18.26 -23.79
N ASP A 189 42.57 17.80 -22.62
CA ASP A 189 43.79 17.04 -22.47
C ASP A 189 43.45 15.59 -22.09
N PHE A 190 43.71 14.67 -23.02
CA PHE A 190 43.46 13.25 -22.81
C PHE A 190 44.46 12.63 -21.82
N ASP A 191 45.65 13.22 -21.66
CA ASP A 191 46.69 12.67 -20.79
C ASP A 191 46.34 12.83 -19.29
N LEU A 192 45.37 13.70 -18.97
CA LEU A 192 44.80 13.83 -17.63
C LEU A 192 43.92 12.62 -17.21
N ILE A 193 43.46 11.81 -18.16
CA ILE A 193 42.57 10.70 -17.90
C ILE A 193 43.36 9.54 -17.29
N THR A 194 43.26 9.39 -15.99
CA THR A 194 43.87 8.28 -15.25
C THR A 194 42.96 7.05 -15.20
N HIS A 195 43.56 5.85 -15.09
CA HIS A 195 42.85 4.60 -14.81
C HIS A 195 41.80 4.17 -15.86
N LEU A 196 42.17 4.26 -17.15
CA LEU A 196 41.41 3.65 -18.23
C LEU A 196 41.15 2.15 -17.96
N PRO A 197 40.03 1.58 -18.45
CA PRO A 197 39.77 0.14 -18.32
C PRO A 197 40.87 -0.71 -18.93
N GLU A 198 41.09 -1.92 -18.41
CA GLU A 198 42.13 -2.85 -18.90
C GLU A 198 41.99 -3.20 -20.39
N TYR A 199 40.77 -3.10 -20.93
CA TYR A 199 40.44 -3.33 -22.33
C TYR A 199 40.46 -2.07 -23.20
N ALA A 200 40.92 -0.92 -22.69
CA ALA A 200 40.86 0.36 -23.41
C ALA A 200 41.57 0.31 -24.77
N ASN A 201 42.67 -0.45 -24.87
CA ASN A 201 43.46 -0.60 -26.09
C ASN A 201 42.82 -1.53 -27.14
N GLU A 202 41.68 -2.15 -26.84
CA GLU A 202 40.93 -2.97 -27.82
C GLU A 202 40.10 -2.11 -28.80
N PHE A 203 40.03 -0.80 -28.54
CA PHE A 203 39.15 0.14 -29.25
C PHE A 203 39.87 1.46 -29.52
N ASP A 204 40.22 1.68 -30.78
CA ASP A 204 40.93 2.90 -31.21
C ASP A 204 39.98 4.08 -31.49
N ASP A 205 38.75 3.81 -31.93
CA ASP A 205 37.77 4.80 -32.40
C ASP A 205 36.85 5.34 -31.28
N ILE A 206 37.41 5.60 -30.10
CA ILE A 206 36.64 6.15 -28.97
C ILE A 206 36.68 7.67 -28.97
N ASP A 207 35.53 8.29 -28.73
CA ASP A 207 35.44 9.74 -28.52
C ASP A 207 36.14 10.15 -27.21
N LYS A 208 37.42 10.50 -27.32
CA LYS A 208 38.28 10.94 -26.22
C LYS A 208 37.72 12.17 -25.49
N ARG A 209 36.92 13.00 -26.16
CA ARG A 209 36.27 14.16 -25.54
C ARG A 209 35.23 13.73 -24.51
N LYS A 210 34.43 12.68 -24.80
CA LYS A 210 33.48 12.10 -23.83
C LYS A 210 34.21 11.55 -22.60
N LEU A 211 35.33 10.85 -22.80
CA LEU A 211 36.16 10.33 -21.71
C LEU A 211 36.68 11.47 -20.82
N PHE A 212 37.18 12.55 -21.44
CA PHE A 212 37.66 13.72 -20.71
C PHE A 212 36.54 14.38 -19.92
N ILE A 213 35.37 14.63 -20.52
CA ILE A 213 34.23 15.26 -19.83
C ILE A 213 33.80 14.43 -18.63
N LYS A 214 33.74 13.10 -18.77
CA LYS A 214 33.39 12.21 -17.68
C LYS A 214 34.39 12.29 -16.53
N TRP A 215 35.69 12.27 -16.86
CA TRP A 215 36.75 12.48 -15.88
C TRP A 215 36.61 13.85 -15.22
N TYR A 216 36.40 14.91 -16.00
CA TYR A 216 36.37 16.29 -15.56
C TYR A 216 35.24 16.55 -14.56
N VAL A 217 34.02 16.12 -14.87
CA VAL A 217 32.84 16.25 -13.99
C VAL A 217 32.98 15.43 -12.72
N ASN A 218 33.68 14.30 -12.76
CA ASN A 218 33.90 13.46 -11.58
C ASN A 218 34.95 14.04 -10.63
N ASN A 219 35.94 14.78 -11.15
CA ASN A 219 37.04 15.33 -10.36
C ASN A 219 36.81 16.79 -9.93
N ASN A 220 35.85 17.49 -10.52
CA ASN A 220 35.52 18.86 -10.18
C ASN A 220 34.09 18.96 -9.64
N PRO A 221 33.85 19.61 -8.48
CA PRO A 221 32.51 19.79 -7.96
C PRO A 221 31.64 20.61 -8.92
N LEU A 222 30.34 20.38 -8.86
CA LEU A 222 29.34 21.19 -9.55
C LEU A 222 28.84 22.23 -8.56
N GLU A 223 29.23 23.48 -8.76
CA GLU A 223 28.88 24.62 -7.91
C GLU A 223 27.89 25.52 -8.64
N ILE A 224 26.81 25.90 -7.98
CA ILE A 224 25.75 26.70 -8.59
C ILE A 224 25.80 28.11 -8.02
N ASP A 225 26.08 29.07 -8.90
CA ASP A 225 25.99 30.49 -8.57
C ASP A 225 24.62 31.00 -9.04
N HIS A 226 23.66 30.98 -8.13
CA HIS A 226 22.31 31.48 -8.36
C HIS A 226 22.26 33.00 -8.64
N ARG A 227 23.28 33.78 -8.26
CA ARG A 227 23.32 35.22 -8.54
C ARG A 227 23.72 35.47 -9.99
N ARG A 228 24.68 34.69 -10.50
CA ARG A 228 25.15 34.76 -11.89
C ARG A 228 24.37 33.86 -12.85
N ASN A 229 23.47 33.01 -12.35
CA ASN A 229 22.76 31.97 -13.10
C ASN A 229 23.72 31.07 -13.90
N ILE A 230 24.76 30.58 -13.24
CA ILE A 230 25.74 29.67 -13.82
C ILE A 230 25.97 28.45 -12.93
N VAL A 231 26.32 27.33 -13.56
CA VAL A 231 26.92 26.18 -12.91
C VAL A 231 28.38 26.13 -13.31
N LYS A 232 29.24 26.20 -12.31
CA LYS A 232 30.68 26.09 -12.46
C LYS A 232 31.11 24.66 -12.17
N THR A 233 31.97 24.14 -13.04
CA THR A 233 32.72 22.91 -12.80
C THR A 233 34.15 23.17 -13.26
N GLY A 234 35.07 23.24 -12.30
CA GLY A 234 36.45 23.68 -12.55
C GLY A 234 36.50 25.03 -13.27
N ASP A 235 37.04 25.04 -14.49
CA ASP A 235 37.26 26.19 -15.36
C ASP A 235 36.09 26.44 -16.34
N TYR A 236 35.12 25.53 -16.42
CA TYR A 236 33.97 25.69 -17.31
C TYR A 236 32.77 26.26 -16.55
N GLU A 237 32.16 27.30 -17.13
CA GLU A 237 30.89 27.86 -16.69
C GLU A 237 29.80 27.45 -17.69
N LEU A 238 28.73 26.84 -17.18
CA LEU A 238 27.52 26.51 -17.93
C LEU A 238 26.38 27.44 -17.51
N PRO A 239 25.49 27.86 -18.42
CA PRO A 239 24.27 28.56 -18.00
C PRO A 239 23.41 27.67 -17.09
N ALA A 240 23.09 28.16 -15.89
CA ALA A 240 22.14 27.54 -14.95
C ALA A 240 20.69 27.93 -15.26
N VAL A 241 20.35 28.04 -16.55
CA VAL A 241 19.01 28.40 -17.00
C VAL A 241 18.21 27.11 -17.24
N GLY A 242 17.07 27.00 -16.56
CA GLY A 242 16.21 25.82 -16.63
C GLY A 242 16.75 24.63 -15.84
N THR A 243 16.28 23.44 -16.20
CA THR A 243 16.65 22.21 -15.48
C THR A 243 18.06 21.73 -15.86
N LEU A 244 18.77 21.22 -14.85
CA LEU A 244 20.08 20.60 -15.01
C LEU A 244 20.07 19.23 -14.36
N LEU A 245 20.41 18.21 -15.14
CA LEU A 245 20.43 16.82 -14.69
C LEU A 245 21.87 16.31 -14.61
N ARG A 246 22.16 15.58 -13.54
CA ARG A 246 23.41 14.82 -13.38
C ARG A 246 23.10 13.33 -13.47
N LEU A 247 23.79 12.61 -14.35
CA LEU A 247 23.76 11.14 -14.35
C LEU A 247 24.40 10.62 -13.06
N VAL A 248 23.61 9.97 -12.21
CA VAL A 248 24.05 9.41 -10.92
C VAL A 248 24.60 8.01 -11.10
N THR A 249 23.89 7.18 -11.86
CA THR A 249 24.32 5.81 -12.15
C THR A 249 23.70 5.34 -13.45
N GLU A 250 24.42 4.46 -14.13
CA GLU A 250 23.92 3.70 -15.28
C GLU A 250 24.04 2.22 -14.99
N GLY A 251 23.05 1.45 -15.44
CA GLY A 251 23.04 0.01 -15.38
C GLY A 251 22.67 -0.60 -16.74
N GLU A 252 22.51 -1.91 -16.76
CA GLU A 252 22.17 -2.64 -17.98
C GLU A 252 20.85 -2.17 -18.60
N SER A 253 19.83 -1.94 -17.78
CA SER A 253 18.46 -1.65 -18.24
C SER A 253 18.02 -0.20 -18.08
N LYS A 254 18.80 0.66 -17.41
CA LYS A 254 18.38 2.03 -17.10
C LYS A 254 19.52 2.99 -16.74
N LYS A 255 19.28 4.28 -16.97
CA LYS A 255 20.09 5.42 -16.50
C LYS A 255 19.29 6.20 -15.45
N VAL A 256 19.93 6.63 -14.37
CA VAL A 256 19.28 7.39 -13.28
C VAL A 256 19.91 8.77 -13.18
N TYR A 257 19.09 9.82 -13.30
CA TYR A 257 19.51 11.20 -13.22
C TYR A 257 18.90 11.88 -11.98
N LYS A 258 19.63 12.84 -11.41
CA LYS A 258 19.16 13.73 -10.34
C LYS A 258 19.15 15.17 -10.82
N ASP A 259 18.13 15.92 -10.44
CA ASP A 259 18.10 17.36 -10.67
C ASP A 259 19.06 18.07 -9.71
N ILE A 260 19.95 18.86 -10.27
CA ILE A 260 20.90 19.66 -9.51
C ILE A 260 20.59 21.16 -9.59
N SER A 261 19.62 21.62 -10.38
CA SER A 261 19.33 23.05 -10.61
C SER A 261 18.93 23.87 -9.37
N GLY A 262 18.71 23.22 -8.22
CA GLY A 262 18.23 23.86 -6.99
C GLY A 262 16.71 24.06 -6.96
N ASN A 263 15.97 23.49 -7.92
CA ASN A 263 14.52 23.55 -7.93
C ASN A 263 13.93 22.73 -6.75
N PRO A 264 13.18 23.36 -5.82
CA PRO A 264 12.70 22.70 -4.62
C PRO A 264 11.69 21.57 -4.88
N TYR A 265 11.03 21.57 -6.05
CA TYR A 265 10.01 20.58 -6.39
C TYR A 265 10.58 19.30 -7.01
N THR A 266 11.84 19.32 -7.45
CA THR A 266 12.49 18.23 -8.18
C THR A 266 13.77 17.72 -7.51
N MET A 267 14.35 18.46 -6.55
CA MET A 267 15.60 18.08 -5.87
C MET A 267 15.58 16.70 -5.17
N ASN A 268 14.38 16.24 -4.78
CA ASN A 268 14.15 14.94 -4.15
C ASN A 268 13.62 13.88 -5.12
N LEU A 269 13.69 14.15 -6.44
CA LEU A 269 13.24 13.24 -7.48
C LEU A 269 14.43 12.64 -8.24
N ALA A 270 14.20 11.44 -8.75
CA ALA A 270 15.03 10.77 -9.74
C ALA A 270 14.30 10.74 -11.09
N PHE A 271 15.02 11.06 -12.17
CA PHE A 271 14.54 10.89 -13.54
C PHE A 271 15.25 9.66 -14.12
N ILE A 272 14.50 8.59 -14.37
CA ILE A 272 15.06 7.30 -14.79
C ILE A 272 14.68 7.06 -16.25
N VAL A 273 15.68 6.75 -17.08
CA VAL A 273 15.51 6.41 -18.49
C VAL A 273 15.70 4.91 -18.65
N LEU A 274 14.67 4.20 -19.10
CA LEU A 274 14.77 2.78 -19.46
C LEU A 274 15.52 2.61 -20.78
N LYS A 275 16.47 1.67 -20.80
CA LYS A 275 17.24 1.27 -21.99
C LYS A 275 16.50 0.15 -22.72
N SER A 276 16.56 0.18 -24.05
CA SER A 276 16.03 -0.86 -24.96
C SER A 276 16.94 -2.09 -25.04
N THR A 277 17.48 -2.50 -23.90
CA THR A 277 18.45 -3.56 -23.73
C THR A 277 17.83 -4.70 -22.93
N ILE A 278 18.33 -5.91 -23.16
CA ILE A 278 18.00 -7.08 -22.35
C ILE A 278 19.28 -7.86 -22.03
N TYR A 279 19.33 -8.40 -20.81
CA TYR A 279 20.51 -9.12 -20.31
C TYR A 279 20.09 -10.35 -19.51
N SER A 280 20.84 -11.44 -19.69
CA SER A 280 20.75 -12.64 -18.87
C SER A 280 22.14 -13.02 -18.36
N HIS A 281 22.31 -12.95 -17.03
CA HIS A 281 23.54 -13.39 -16.38
C HIS A 281 23.75 -14.90 -16.50
N SER A 282 22.71 -15.71 -16.26
CA SER A 282 22.84 -17.18 -16.28
C SER A 282 23.25 -17.72 -17.65
N MET A 283 22.75 -17.10 -18.71
CA MET A 283 23.04 -17.50 -20.10
C MET A 283 24.21 -16.71 -20.71
N GLN A 284 24.75 -15.72 -19.99
CA GLN A 284 25.77 -14.80 -20.49
C GLN A 284 25.43 -14.30 -21.92
N VAL A 285 24.23 -13.74 -22.07
CA VAL A 285 23.74 -13.21 -23.35
C VAL A 285 23.06 -11.86 -23.14
N THR A 286 23.28 -10.96 -24.09
CA THR A 286 22.68 -9.63 -24.11
C THR A 286 22.20 -9.29 -25.51
N GLY A 287 21.32 -8.29 -25.61
CA GLY A 287 20.93 -7.72 -26.88
C GLY A 287 20.25 -6.38 -26.72
N GLU A 288 20.20 -5.64 -27.81
CA GLU A 288 19.34 -4.49 -27.97
C GLU A 288 18.09 -4.88 -28.77
N ILE A 289 16.93 -4.43 -28.30
CA ILE A 289 15.63 -4.70 -28.91
C ILE A 289 14.90 -3.36 -29.01
N SER A 290 14.68 -2.90 -30.24
CA SER A 290 13.98 -1.64 -30.50
C SER A 290 12.65 -1.57 -29.75
N ASN A 291 12.36 -0.41 -29.16
CA ASN A 291 11.14 -0.12 -28.38
C ASN A 291 10.90 -0.99 -27.13
N LEU A 292 11.85 -1.82 -26.71
CA LEU A 292 11.68 -2.63 -25.50
C LEU A 292 11.50 -1.79 -24.23
N SER A 293 12.12 -0.61 -24.15
CA SER A 293 11.94 0.33 -23.03
C SER A 293 10.46 0.74 -22.86
N SER A 294 9.75 1.01 -23.96
CA SER A 294 8.33 1.36 -23.98
C SER A 294 7.44 0.21 -23.53
N VAL A 295 7.70 -1.01 -24.04
CA VAL A 295 6.96 -2.22 -23.65
C VAL A 295 7.16 -2.52 -22.17
N ARG A 296 8.39 -2.36 -21.67
CA ARG A 296 8.74 -2.52 -20.25
C ARG A 296 8.09 -1.45 -19.37
N ALA A 297 7.99 -0.22 -19.87
CA ALA A 297 7.30 0.86 -19.17
C ALA A 297 5.81 0.56 -18.99
N CYS A 298 5.15 0.08 -20.05
CA CYS A 298 3.76 -0.38 -19.97
C CYS A 298 3.58 -1.48 -18.93
N GLY A 299 4.42 -2.52 -18.99
CA GLY A 299 4.43 -3.60 -18.00
C GLY A 299 4.53 -3.04 -16.58
N SER A 300 5.51 -2.16 -16.34
CA SER A 300 5.74 -1.57 -15.02
C SER A 300 4.55 -0.74 -14.52
N GLN A 301 3.87 0.02 -15.38
CA GLN A 301 2.66 0.76 -15.00
C GLN A 301 1.53 -0.18 -14.57
N LEU A 302 1.33 -1.29 -15.28
CA LEU A 302 0.27 -2.25 -14.96
C LEU A 302 0.46 -2.83 -13.55
N PHE A 303 1.70 -3.13 -13.17
CA PHE A 303 2.01 -3.57 -11.81
C PHE A 303 1.85 -2.44 -10.78
N LEU A 304 2.24 -1.20 -11.11
CA LEU A 304 1.97 -0.04 -10.23
C LEU A 304 0.47 0.13 -9.97
N GLU A 305 -0.38 -0.06 -10.97
CA GLU A 305 -1.84 -0.02 -10.78
C GLU A 305 -2.32 -1.12 -9.83
N MET A 306 -1.84 -2.36 -9.97
CA MET A 306 -2.13 -3.44 -9.01
C MET A 306 -1.71 -3.06 -7.58
N MET A 307 -0.54 -2.46 -7.43
CA MET A 307 0.00 -1.99 -6.14
C MET A 307 -0.89 -0.92 -5.52
N TRP A 308 -1.20 0.13 -6.28
CA TRP A 308 -1.98 1.27 -5.79
C TRP A 308 -3.38 0.85 -5.34
N ARG A 309 -4.06 -0.03 -6.10
CA ARG A 309 -5.39 -0.57 -5.75
C ARG A 309 -5.39 -1.37 -4.43
N ASN A 310 -4.23 -1.87 -4.03
CA ASN A 310 -4.05 -2.70 -2.82
C ASN A 310 -3.28 -1.99 -1.70
N GLY A 311 -3.10 -0.67 -1.82
CA GLY A 311 -2.45 0.17 -0.81
C GLY A 311 -0.97 -0.19 -0.59
N LEU A 312 -0.26 -0.57 -1.66
CA LEU A 312 1.18 -0.83 -1.64
C LEU A 312 1.93 0.40 -2.16
N ASN A 313 3.02 0.75 -1.48
CA ASN A 313 3.81 1.94 -1.80
C ASN A 313 4.94 1.61 -2.78
N HIS A 314 5.12 2.45 -3.79
CA HIS A 314 6.24 2.41 -4.71
C HIS A 314 6.96 3.76 -4.73
N SER A 315 8.25 3.77 -5.06
CA SER A 315 9.05 4.99 -5.24
C SER A 315 8.69 5.73 -6.54
N TYR A 316 8.38 4.99 -7.61
CA TYR A 316 7.91 5.54 -8.88
C TYR A 316 6.60 6.30 -8.69
N ARG A 317 6.60 7.57 -9.10
CA ARG A 317 5.42 8.43 -9.10
C ARG A 317 4.69 8.35 -10.44
N SER A 318 5.43 8.36 -11.54
CA SER A 318 4.88 8.28 -12.89
C SER A 318 5.87 7.63 -13.85
N ILE A 319 5.32 6.98 -14.89
CA ILE A 319 6.06 6.41 -16.00
C ILE A 319 5.28 6.68 -17.30
N ASN A 320 5.99 6.99 -18.39
CA ASN A 320 5.36 7.23 -19.69
C ASN A 320 5.73 6.18 -20.75
N CYS A 321 5.07 6.26 -21.91
CA CYS A 321 5.29 5.38 -23.06
C CYS A 321 6.70 5.51 -23.67
N ASN A 322 7.45 6.57 -23.36
CA ASN A 322 8.83 6.76 -23.81
C ASN A 322 9.87 6.04 -22.93
N GLY A 323 9.43 5.31 -21.89
CA GLY A 323 10.34 4.67 -20.96
C GLY A 323 11.00 5.63 -19.98
N ILE A 324 10.38 6.80 -19.72
CA ILE A 324 10.86 7.77 -18.74
C ILE A 324 10.03 7.64 -17.46
N ILE A 325 10.72 7.54 -16.33
CA ILE A 325 10.12 7.42 -15.00
C ILE A 325 10.53 8.63 -14.17
N VAL A 326 9.56 9.19 -13.45
CA VAL A 326 9.79 10.11 -12.34
C VAL A 326 9.57 9.34 -11.05
N SER A 327 10.60 9.27 -10.22
CA SER A 327 10.61 8.53 -8.95
C SER A 327 11.00 9.44 -7.79
N ASN A 328 10.56 9.12 -6.58
CA ASN A 328 11.26 9.59 -5.39
C ASN A 328 12.73 9.12 -5.46
N PHE A 329 13.67 10.02 -5.14
CA PHE A 329 15.06 9.66 -4.96
C PHE A 329 15.22 8.93 -3.62
N ILE A 330 15.92 7.80 -3.62
CA ILE A 330 16.24 7.04 -2.41
C ILE A 330 17.76 6.99 -2.33
N ASP A 331 18.32 7.67 -1.33
CA ASP A 331 19.78 7.80 -1.18
C ASP A 331 20.43 6.47 -0.72
N GLU A 332 19.71 5.68 0.08
CA GLU A 332 20.22 4.43 0.65
C GLU A 332 19.30 3.26 0.28
N ILE A 333 19.80 2.38 -0.59
CA ILE A 333 19.12 1.15 -0.98
C ILE A 333 19.94 -0.07 -0.53
N PRO A 334 19.32 -1.08 0.11
CA PRO A 334 20.03 -2.30 0.46
C PRO A 334 20.41 -3.06 -0.82
N PRO A 335 21.63 -3.65 -0.90
CA PRO A 335 22.06 -4.44 -2.05
C PRO A 335 21.48 -5.86 -2.00
N VAL A 336 20.17 -5.96 -1.80
CA VAL A 336 19.46 -7.22 -1.58
C VAL A 336 18.27 -7.30 -2.52
N GLU A 337 18.20 -8.38 -3.27
CA GLU A 337 17.02 -8.79 -4.03
C GLU A 337 16.25 -9.84 -3.24
N ILE A 338 14.93 -9.68 -3.18
CA ILE A 338 14.04 -10.55 -2.44
C ILE A 338 13.17 -11.30 -3.42
N ILE A 339 13.28 -12.62 -3.45
CA ILE A 339 12.59 -13.48 -4.39
C ILE A 339 11.48 -14.23 -3.65
N VAL A 340 10.27 -14.19 -4.17
CA VAL A 340 9.19 -15.08 -3.72
C VAL A 340 9.02 -16.18 -4.76
N LYS A 341 9.12 -17.44 -4.34
CA LYS A 341 9.05 -18.61 -5.23
C LYS A 341 7.93 -19.54 -4.82
N ARG A 342 7.02 -19.79 -5.76
CA ARG A 342 5.97 -20.80 -5.64
C ARG A 342 6.36 -22.13 -6.28
N TYR A 343 7.18 -22.09 -7.33
CA TYR A 343 7.64 -23.26 -8.05
C TYR A 343 9.17 -23.35 -8.08
N CYS A 344 9.66 -24.59 -8.06
CA CYS A 344 11.07 -24.97 -8.18
C CYS A 344 11.55 -24.79 -9.62
N GLU A 345 11.78 -23.53 -9.96
CA GLU A 345 12.27 -23.08 -11.26
C GLU A 345 13.50 -22.19 -11.11
N GLY A 346 14.24 -22.03 -12.20
CA GLY A 346 15.41 -21.13 -12.24
C GLY A 346 16.56 -21.63 -11.37
N THR A 347 17.09 -20.76 -10.51
CA THR A 347 18.30 -21.04 -9.73
C THR A 347 18.16 -22.29 -8.87
N ASP A 348 17.03 -22.48 -8.18
CA ASP A 348 16.86 -23.62 -7.26
C ASP A 348 16.92 -24.94 -8.02
N LYS A 349 16.16 -25.05 -9.12
CA LYS A 349 16.15 -26.21 -10.01
C LYS A 349 17.55 -26.60 -10.51
N ASN A 350 18.43 -25.62 -10.72
CA ASN A 350 19.78 -25.86 -11.25
C ASN A 350 20.87 -25.95 -10.18
N SER A 351 20.58 -25.56 -8.94
CA SER A 351 21.57 -25.52 -7.85
C SER A 351 21.48 -26.72 -6.91
N PHE A 352 20.33 -27.41 -6.88
CA PHE A 352 20.10 -28.55 -6.01
C PHE A 352 19.86 -29.81 -6.85
N TYR A 353 20.76 -30.78 -6.69
CA TYR A 353 20.66 -32.08 -7.34
C TYR A 353 19.38 -32.83 -6.88
N ASP A 354 18.63 -33.40 -7.82
CA ASP A 354 17.38 -34.18 -7.63
C ASP A 354 16.24 -33.48 -6.85
N ILE A 355 16.27 -32.15 -6.67
CA ILE A 355 15.24 -31.44 -5.89
C ILE A 355 13.82 -31.58 -6.47
N LEU A 356 13.70 -31.69 -7.79
CA LEU A 356 12.41 -31.89 -8.47
C LEU A 356 11.86 -33.30 -8.31
N GLU A 357 12.71 -34.26 -7.98
CA GLU A 357 12.33 -35.66 -7.71
C GLU A 357 12.03 -35.89 -6.22
N ASN A 358 12.28 -34.89 -5.38
CA ASN A 358 12.07 -34.98 -3.94
C ASN A 358 10.63 -34.60 -3.55
N GLU A 359 9.78 -35.63 -3.40
CA GLU A 359 8.37 -35.50 -3.01
C GLU A 359 8.14 -34.98 -1.58
N GLU A 360 9.19 -34.76 -0.78
CA GLU A 360 9.08 -34.08 0.53
C GLU A 360 9.28 -32.56 0.41
N ILE A 361 9.77 -32.07 -0.73
CA ILE A 361 10.02 -30.64 -0.98
C ILE A 361 9.04 -30.07 -2.01
N VAL A 362 8.75 -30.80 -3.07
CA VAL A 362 7.83 -30.39 -4.15
C VAL A 362 6.66 -31.38 -4.28
N LEU A 363 5.54 -30.91 -4.84
CA LEU A 363 4.40 -31.79 -5.13
C LEU A 363 4.79 -32.86 -6.17
N SER A 364 4.43 -34.11 -5.89
CA SER A 364 4.73 -35.30 -6.71
C SER A 364 4.03 -35.33 -8.08
N ASN A 365 3.12 -34.39 -8.35
CA ASN A 365 2.39 -34.26 -9.61
C ASN A 365 3.23 -33.63 -10.75
N GLN A 366 4.56 -33.56 -10.59
CA GLN A 366 5.54 -33.07 -11.58
C GLN A 366 5.38 -31.61 -12.01
N ASN A 367 4.57 -30.80 -11.31
CA ASN A 367 4.41 -29.38 -11.64
C ASN A 367 5.51 -28.51 -11.01
N GLY A 368 6.32 -29.07 -10.09
CA GLY A 368 7.42 -28.40 -9.39
C GLY A 368 6.99 -27.39 -8.32
N GLU A 369 5.72 -27.36 -7.90
CA GLU A 369 5.23 -26.46 -6.84
C GLU A 369 5.77 -26.89 -5.47
N TYR A 370 6.22 -25.93 -4.66
CA TYR A 370 6.74 -26.22 -3.34
C TYR A 370 5.64 -26.65 -2.37
N LEU A 371 5.87 -27.75 -1.64
CA LEU A 371 4.95 -28.27 -0.63
C LEU A 371 4.70 -27.28 0.50
N CYS A 372 5.69 -26.45 0.85
CA CYS A 372 5.55 -25.44 1.89
C CYS A 372 4.74 -24.20 1.45
N GLY A 373 4.24 -24.17 0.22
CA GLY A 373 3.67 -22.99 -0.42
C GLY A 373 4.75 -22.00 -0.89
N PRO A 374 4.36 -20.79 -1.33
CA PRO A 374 5.33 -19.78 -1.75
C PRO A 374 6.27 -19.41 -0.60
N TYR A 375 7.57 -19.51 -0.82
CA TYR A 375 8.61 -19.19 0.15
C TYR A 375 9.46 -18.00 -0.32
N ILE A 376 10.23 -17.41 0.61
CA ILE A 376 11.03 -16.21 0.38
C ILE A 376 12.51 -16.57 0.40
N ARG A 377 13.24 -16.09 -0.61
CA ARG A 377 14.70 -16.21 -0.73
C ARG A 377 15.31 -14.81 -0.81
N PHE A 378 16.43 -14.60 -0.16
CA PHE A 378 17.20 -13.35 -0.26
C PHE A 378 18.48 -13.60 -1.06
N ASP A 379 18.78 -12.72 -2.01
CA ASP A 379 20.00 -12.77 -2.81
C ASP A 379 20.77 -11.45 -2.65
N TRP A 380 22.06 -11.56 -2.34
CA TRP A 380 22.98 -10.42 -2.31
C TRP A 380 23.31 -10.01 -3.75
N ARG A 381 23.11 -8.73 -4.05
CA ARG A 381 23.34 -8.14 -5.36
C ARG A 381 24.82 -7.96 -5.62
N ASN A 382 25.35 -8.81 -6.49
CA ASN A 382 26.73 -8.74 -6.94
C ASN A 382 26.81 -8.00 -8.28
N PRO A 383 28.00 -7.51 -8.65
CA PRO A 383 28.22 -7.07 -10.02
C PRO A 383 28.04 -8.23 -11.01
N ASN A 384 27.58 -7.94 -12.23
CA ASN A 384 27.54 -8.93 -13.30
C ASN A 384 28.95 -9.46 -13.62
N HIS A 385 29.93 -8.54 -13.71
CA HIS A 385 31.32 -8.87 -14.03
C HIS A 385 32.31 -8.10 -13.18
N ILE A 386 33.43 -8.76 -12.88
CA ILE A 386 34.61 -8.17 -12.24
C ILE A 386 35.84 -8.33 -13.13
N SER A 387 36.83 -7.46 -12.97
CA SER A 387 38.15 -7.65 -13.58
C SER A 387 38.86 -8.84 -12.90
N PRO A 388 39.45 -9.79 -13.67
CA PRO A 388 40.28 -10.85 -13.12
C PRO A 388 41.49 -10.31 -12.35
N THR A 389 42.07 -9.21 -12.84
CA THR A 389 43.31 -8.60 -12.33
C THR A 389 43.07 -7.84 -11.03
N THR A 390 42.10 -6.91 -11.03
CA THR A 390 41.86 -6.00 -9.90
C THR A 390 40.79 -6.49 -8.94
N ARG A 391 39.99 -7.50 -9.34
CA ARG A 391 38.79 -7.97 -8.63
C ARG A 391 37.73 -6.89 -8.39
N LYS A 392 37.86 -5.73 -9.04
CA LYS A 392 36.88 -4.65 -8.98
C LYS A 392 35.78 -4.87 -10.01
N CYS A 393 34.60 -4.38 -9.70
CA CYS A 393 33.45 -4.39 -10.60
C CYS A 393 33.75 -3.58 -11.87
N LEU A 394 33.46 -4.15 -13.04
CA LEU A 394 33.74 -3.50 -14.32
C LEU A 394 32.85 -2.28 -14.57
N ASN A 395 31.54 -2.38 -14.32
CA ASN A 395 30.61 -1.28 -14.61
C ASN A 395 30.70 -0.12 -13.61
N ARG A 396 31.48 -0.27 -12.54
CA ARG A 396 31.85 0.85 -11.64
C ARG A 396 33.00 1.68 -12.19
N ASN A 397 33.71 1.21 -13.23
CA ASN A 397 34.64 2.07 -13.94
C ASN A 397 33.81 3.15 -14.68
N PRO A 398 34.10 4.45 -14.49
CA PRO A 398 33.29 5.54 -15.04
C PRO A 398 33.23 5.55 -16.58
N TYR A 399 34.16 4.89 -17.26
CA TYR A 399 34.24 4.83 -18.71
C TYR A 399 33.52 3.63 -19.32
N TYR A 400 33.06 2.66 -18.51
CA TYR A 400 32.46 1.41 -18.99
C TYR A 400 31.37 1.63 -20.05
N TYR A 401 30.38 2.48 -19.73
CA TYR A 401 29.25 2.72 -20.63
C TYR A 401 29.60 3.62 -21.82
N ILE A 402 30.69 4.39 -21.76
CA ILE A 402 31.21 5.16 -22.90
C ILE A 402 31.80 4.20 -23.93
N TYR A 403 32.59 3.21 -23.49
CA TYR A 403 33.11 2.17 -24.37
C TYR A 403 31.99 1.26 -24.91
N GLU A 404 31.03 0.85 -24.07
CA GLU A 404 29.87 0.07 -24.52
C GLU A 404 29.07 0.81 -25.61
N GLU A 405 28.76 2.09 -25.39
CA GLU A 405 28.00 2.91 -26.34
C GLU A 405 28.75 3.10 -27.67
N ALA A 406 30.07 3.32 -27.64
CA ALA A 406 30.86 3.60 -28.83
C ALA A 406 30.90 2.43 -29.82
N VAL A 407 30.91 1.19 -29.32
CA VAL A 407 31.06 -0.01 -30.18
C VAL A 407 29.77 -0.83 -30.32
N GLY A 408 28.76 -0.50 -29.52
CA GLY A 408 27.49 -1.22 -29.45
C GLY A 408 27.54 -2.39 -28.46
N LYS A 409 26.42 -2.60 -27.76
CA LYS A 409 26.33 -3.54 -26.63
C LYS A 409 26.72 -4.97 -26.96
N GLU A 410 26.28 -5.49 -28.10
CA GLU A 410 26.53 -6.89 -28.50
C GLU A 410 28.00 -7.12 -28.86
N VAL A 411 28.63 -6.14 -29.52
CA VAL A 411 30.06 -6.18 -29.86
C VAL A 411 30.90 -6.06 -28.59
N PHE A 412 30.57 -5.11 -27.72
CA PHE A 412 31.23 -4.93 -26.43
C PHE A 412 31.17 -6.21 -25.59
N PHE A 413 29.98 -6.81 -25.48
CA PHE A 413 29.78 -8.06 -24.77
C PHE A 413 30.66 -9.19 -25.31
N LYS A 414 30.65 -9.39 -26.64
CA LYS A 414 31.40 -10.47 -27.31
C LYS A 414 32.92 -10.29 -27.24
N LYS A 415 33.41 -9.04 -27.25
CA LYS A 415 34.86 -8.78 -27.19
C LYS A 415 35.40 -8.74 -25.76
N ILE A 416 34.64 -8.14 -24.84
CA ILE A 416 35.13 -7.82 -23.49
C ILE A 416 34.56 -8.77 -22.44
N LEU A 417 33.23 -8.89 -22.36
CA LEU A 417 32.57 -9.57 -21.24
C LEU A 417 32.65 -11.09 -21.29
N THR A 418 32.87 -11.66 -22.48
CA THR A 418 33.17 -13.09 -22.66
C THR A 418 34.67 -13.40 -22.61
N ASN A 419 35.53 -12.38 -22.67
CA ASN A 419 36.98 -12.55 -22.63
C ASN A 419 37.46 -12.63 -21.17
N LYS A 420 37.93 -13.81 -20.77
CA LYS A 420 38.42 -14.09 -19.41
C LYS A 420 39.65 -13.29 -19.01
N GLN A 421 40.35 -12.65 -19.96
CA GLN A 421 41.41 -11.69 -19.66
C GLN A 421 40.86 -10.41 -19.02
N TYR A 422 39.66 -9.99 -19.40
CA TYR A 422 39.08 -8.71 -18.99
C TYR A 422 37.92 -8.85 -18.01
N ALA A 423 37.15 -9.94 -18.09
CA ALA A 423 35.92 -10.10 -17.33
C ALA A 423 35.75 -11.51 -16.76
N LEU A 424 35.33 -11.58 -15.49
CA LEU A 424 34.81 -12.79 -14.87
C LEU A 424 33.35 -12.56 -14.45
N PRO A 425 32.40 -13.41 -14.88
CA PRO A 425 31.03 -13.34 -14.41
C PRO A 425 30.95 -13.71 -12.93
N VAL A 426 30.13 -13.00 -12.15
CA VAL A 426 29.93 -13.23 -10.71
C VAL A 426 28.47 -13.54 -10.44
N GLY A 427 27.59 -12.55 -10.62
CA GLY A 427 26.16 -12.67 -10.42
C GLY A 427 25.74 -12.81 -8.97
N ASP A 428 24.43 -12.63 -8.75
CA ASP A 428 23.84 -12.60 -7.43
C ASP A 428 23.96 -13.96 -6.72
N LYS A 429 24.04 -13.92 -5.39
CA LYS A 429 24.20 -15.12 -4.56
C LYS A 429 23.20 -15.14 -3.43
N ASN A 430 22.68 -16.32 -3.11
CA ASN A 430 21.82 -16.48 -1.95
C ASN A 430 22.54 -16.06 -0.66
N ILE A 431 21.80 -15.38 0.22
CA ILE A 431 22.25 -14.97 1.55
C ILE A 431 21.17 -15.30 2.58
N THR A 432 21.58 -15.73 3.78
CA THR A 432 20.64 -16.00 4.87
C THR A 432 20.11 -14.71 5.49
N GLU A 433 18.87 -14.74 5.98
CA GLU A 433 18.23 -13.60 6.65
C GLU A 433 18.95 -13.16 7.92
N ASP A 434 19.65 -14.08 8.61
CA ASP A 434 20.41 -13.77 9.83
C ASP A 434 21.47 -12.68 9.59
N LEU A 435 22.14 -12.74 8.43
CA LEU A 435 23.15 -11.75 8.02
C LEU A 435 22.54 -10.42 7.59
N LEU A 436 21.24 -10.40 7.31
CA LEU A 436 20.51 -9.22 6.83
C LEU A 436 19.75 -8.50 7.96
N THR A 437 19.75 -9.03 9.18
CA THR A 437 19.04 -8.47 10.35
C THR A 437 19.39 -7.00 10.65
N HIS A 438 20.63 -6.58 10.37
CA HIS A 438 21.09 -5.19 10.50
C HIS A 438 21.04 -4.39 9.20
N VAL A 439 20.74 -5.04 8.07
CA VAL A 439 20.62 -4.41 6.75
C VAL A 439 19.18 -3.97 6.49
N MET A 440 18.21 -4.77 6.91
CA MET A 440 16.79 -4.49 6.70
C MET A 440 15.87 -5.15 7.72
N ASN A 441 14.66 -4.59 7.87
CA ASN A 441 13.62 -5.17 8.71
C ASN A 441 13.02 -6.43 8.06
N ILE A 442 13.62 -7.59 8.34
CA ILE A 442 13.26 -8.88 7.75
C ILE A 442 11.77 -9.19 7.91
N LYS A 443 11.20 -9.03 9.12
CA LYS A 443 9.79 -9.33 9.35
C LYS A 443 8.89 -8.49 8.44
N ARG A 444 9.14 -7.18 8.38
CA ARG A 444 8.34 -6.26 7.56
C ARG A 444 8.51 -6.55 6.08
N VAL A 445 9.74 -6.80 5.62
CA VAL A 445 10.04 -7.18 4.23
C VAL A 445 9.28 -8.43 3.83
N LYS A 446 9.31 -9.49 4.66
CA LYS A 446 8.57 -10.73 4.40
C LYS A 446 7.07 -10.48 4.22
N LEU A 447 6.45 -9.71 5.12
CA LEU A 447 5.03 -9.37 5.01
C LEU A 447 4.73 -8.59 3.73
N SER A 448 5.57 -7.61 3.37
CA SER A 448 5.39 -6.78 2.18
C SER A 448 5.50 -7.59 0.88
N VAL A 449 6.53 -8.45 0.72
CA VAL A 449 6.74 -9.23 -0.50
C VAL A 449 5.71 -10.34 -0.69
N LEU A 450 5.26 -10.98 0.40
CA LEU A 450 4.19 -11.98 0.33
C LEU A 450 2.86 -11.33 -0.04
N LYS A 451 2.56 -10.14 0.52
CA LYS A 451 1.38 -9.36 0.11
C LYS A 451 1.46 -9.02 -1.38
N MET A 452 2.61 -8.53 -1.85
CA MET A 452 2.81 -8.21 -3.26
C MET A 452 2.63 -9.41 -4.17
N PHE A 453 3.25 -10.53 -3.81
CA PHE A 453 3.13 -11.79 -4.55
C PHE A 453 1.66 -12.20 -4.70
N MET A 454 0.88 -12.14 -3.62
CA MET A 454 -0.54 -12.50 -3.64
C MET A 454 -1.40 -11.47 -4.36
N VAL A 455 -1.05 -10.18 -4.32
CA VAL A 455 -1.69 -9.15 -5.14
C VAL A 455 -1.50 -9.50 -6.61
N ILE A 456 -0.26 -9.73 -7.06
CA ILE A 456 0.03 -10.09 -8.45
C ILE A 456 -0.70 -11.38 -8.84
N GLN A 457 -0.57 -12.44 -8.03
CA GLN A 457 -1.25 -13.71 -8.29
C GLN A 457 -2.77 -13.51 -8.41
N SER A 458 -3.39 -12.71 -7.54
CA SER A 458 -4.84 -12.49 -7.61
C SER A 458 -5.27 -11.84 -8.93
N TYR A 459 -4.54 -10.86 -9.45
CA TYR A 459 -4.84 -10.28 -10.76
C TYR A 459 -4.54 -11.26 -11.90
N PHE A 460 -3.46 -12.03 -11.81
CA PHE A 460 -3.12 -13.07 -12.79
C PHE A 460 -4.22 -14.13 -12.90
N SER A 461 -4.78 -14.56 -11.76
CA SER A 461 -5.88 -15.52 -11.72
C SER A 461 -7.11 -15.06 -12.52
N ARG A 462 -7.36 -13.75 -12.61
CA ARG A 462 -8.51 -13.16 -13.33
C ARG A 462 -8.34 -13.13 -14.85
N VAL A 463 -7.13 -13.36 -15.33
CA VAL A 463 -6.78 -13.39 -16.76
C VAL A 463 -6.12 -14.71 -17.16
N ASN A 464 -6.35 -15.77 -16.39
CA ASN A 464 -5.83 -17.12 -16.63
C ASN A 464 -4.30 -17.21 -16.71
N LEU A 465 -3.60 -16.41 -15.90
CA LEU A 465 -2.14 -16.46 -15.73
C LEU A 465 -1.76 -16.95 -14.33
N VAL A 466 -0.52 -17.42 -14.20
CA VAL A 466 0.09 -17.85 -12.94
C VAL A 466 1.47 -17.25 -12.83
N ILE A 467 1.78 -16.73 -11.64
CA ILE A 467 3.14 -16.29 -11.30
C ILE A 467 3.88 -17.47 -10.64
N LYS A 468 5.04 -17.83 -11.21
CA LYS A 468 5.85 -18.95 -10.72
C LYS A 468 6.84 -18.48 -9.65
N ASP A 469 7.49 -17.35 -9.91
CA ASP A 469 8.32 -16.61 -8.98
C ASP A 469 8.47 -15.14 -9.42
N VAL A 470 8.97 -14.30 -8.52
CA VAL A 470 9.20 -12.86 -8.76
C VAL A 470 10.27 -12.31 -7.81
N CYS A 471 11.03 -11.34 -8.31
CA CYS A 471 12.07 -10.63 -7.59
C CYS A 471 11.60 -9.21 -7.27
N PHE A 472 11.86 -8.75 -6.05
CA PHE A 472 11.52 -7.43 -5.55
C PHE A 472 12.74 -6.75 -4.93
N MET A 473 12.73 -5.43 -4.92
CA MET A 473 13.66 -4.62 -4.16
C MET A 473 12.87 -3.70 -3.21
N LEU A 474 13.24 -3.67 -1.93
CA LEU A 474 12.59 -2.86 -0.89
C LEU A 474 13.61 -2.04 -0.13
N ASP A 475 13.19 -0.91 0.41
CA ASP A 475 14.00 -0.11 1.32
C ASP A 475 14.37 -0.91 2.58
N ASN A 476 15.31 -0.38 3.37
CA ASN A 476 15.75 -1.04 4.60
C ASN A 476 14.62 -1.21 5.65
N LYS A 477 13.53 -0.44 5.55
CA LYS A 477 12.34 -0.57 6.42
C LYS A 477 11.36 -1.65 5.95
N GLY A 478 11.43 -2.07 4.69
CA GLY A 478 10.45 -2.98 4.09
C GLY A 478 9.10 -2.32 3.81
N GLU A 479 9.06 -0.99 3.71
CA GLU A 479 7.84 -0.18 3.59
C GLU A 479 7.59 0.31 2.17
N GLN A 480 8.65 0.51 1.39
CA GLN A 480 8.58 1.04 0.03
C GLN A 480 9.32 0.14 -0.96
N PHE A 481 8.62 -0.23 -2.03
CA PHE A 481 9.20 -0.92 -3.17
C PHE A 481 9.95 0.08 -4.06
N TRP A 482 11.09 -0.35 -4.58
CA TRP A 482 11.90 0.43 -5.52
C TRP A 482 12.42 -0.46 -6.65
N SER A 483 12.98 0.17 -7.69
CA SER A 483 13.28 -0.48 -8.98
C SER A 483 12.02 -0.86 -9.77
N GLU A 484 12.21 -1.56 -10.89
CA GLU A 484 11.14 -1.98 -11.79
C GLU A 484 10.49 -3.27 -11.29
N VAL A 485 9.17 -3.40 -11.49
CA VAL A 485 8.43 -4.68 -11.37
C VAL A 485 7.68 -4.87 -12.68
N ASN A 486 8.12 -5.82 -13.49
CA ASN A 486 7.54 -6.13 -14.81
C ASN A 486 7.88 -7.57 -15.23
N GLN A 487 7.56 -7.95 -16.46
CA GLN A 487 7.79 -9.28 -17.05
C GLN A 487 9.26 -9.74 -16.98
N ASP A 488 10.23 -8.84 -16.79
CA ASP A 488 11.64 -9.17 -16.62
C ASP A 488 11.96 -9.77 -15.23
N CYS A 489 11.15 -9.40 -14.24
CA CYS A 489 11.39 -9.62 -12.82
C CYS A 489 10.77 -10.92 -12.29
N MET A 490 10.07 -11.68 -13.14
CA MET A 490 9.24 -12.81 -12.74
C MET A 490 9.19 -13.90 -13.80
N ARG A 491 8.61 -15.04 -13.45
CA ARG A 491 8.22 -16.11 -14.37
C ARG A 491 6.71 -16.23 -14.45
N ILE A 492 6.17 -16.24 -15.67
CA ILE A 492 4.73 -16.13 -15.94
C ILE A 492 4.33 -17.20 -16.96
N THR A 493 3.34 -18.00 -16.61
CA THR A 493 2.74 -18.99 -17.51
C THR A 493 1.22 -18.85 -17.55
N ALA A 494 0.59 -19.40 -18.57
CA ALA A 494 -0.85 -19.60 -18.57
C ALA A 494 -1.27 -20.67 -17.52
N MET A 495 -2.51 -20.59 -17.03
CA MET A 495 -3.07 -21.52 -16.04
C MET A 495 -3.25 -22.95 -16.56
N ASP A 496 -3.41 -23.14 -17.87
CA ASP A 496 -3.56 -24.44 -18.53
C ASP A 496 -2.27 -25.29 -18.54
N ASN A 497 -1.23 -24.84 -17.82
CA ASN A 497 0.07 -25.48 -17.74
C ASN A 497 0.75 -25.66 -19.11
N SER A 498 0.35 -24.86 -20.10
CA SER A 498 1.04 -24.79 -21.38
C SER A 498 2.44 -24.20 -21.19
N GLN A 499 3.41 -24.59 -22.04
CA GLN A 499 4.72 -23.94 -22.12
C GLN A 499 4.65 -22.46 -22.59
N ASN A 500 3.46 -21.85 -22.55
CA ASN A 500 3.21 -20.49 -22.99
C ASN A 500 3.70 -19.49 -21.94
N LYS A 501 4.90 -18.96 -22.18
CA LYS A 501 5.58 -18.00 -21.32
C LYS A 501 5.28 -16.56 -21.73
N PHE A 502 5.29 -15.65 -20.76
CA PHE A 502 5.10 -14.21 -20.96
C PHE A 502 6.26 -13.37 -20.39
N ASP A 503 7.37 -14.02 -20.02
CA ASP A 503 8.48 -13.42 -19.28
C ASP A 503 9.85 -13.58 -19.97
N LYS A 504 10.92 -13.10 -19.30
CA LYS A 504 12.30 -13.14 -19.81
C LYS A 504 12.83 -14.55 -20.07
N ASP A 505 12.24 -15.64 -19.56
CA ASP A 505 12.67 -16.99 -19.90
C ASP A 505 12.63 -17.29 -21.41
N ILE A 506 11.79 -16.58 -22.18
CA ILE A 506 11.82 -16.61 -23.66
C ILE A 506 13.21 -16.21 -24.17
N TRP A 507 13.76 -15.11 -23.64
CA TRP A 507 15.11 -14.64 -23.94
C TRP A 507 16.19 -15.58 -23.42
N ARG A 508 16.00 -16.17 -22.23
CA ARG A 508 16.97 -17.14 -21.68
C ARG A 508 17.06 -18.39 -22.57
N ALA A 509 15.97 -18.81 -23.20
CA ALA A 509 15.94 -19.97 -24.07
C ALA A 509 16.47 -19.69 -25.49
N GLY A 510 16.09 -18.57 -26.11
CA GLY A 510 16.44 -18.28 -27.51
C GLY A 510 17.55 -17.25 -27.73
N GLY A 511 17.90 -16.44 -26.73
CA GLY A 511 18.85 -15.34 -26.89
C GLY A 511 18.47 -14.43 -28.06
N LEU A 512 19.45 -14.08 -28.90
CA LEU A 512 19.26 -13.17 -30.03
C LEU A 512 18.17 -13.58 -31.03
N THR A 513 17.84 -14.87 -31.16
CA THR A 513 16.80 -15.36 -32.08
C THR A 513 15.39 -15.15 -31.55
N SER A 514 15.24 -14.79 -30.27
CA SER A 514 13.94 -14.64 -29.61
C SER A 514 13.42 -13.19 -29.54
N ARG A 515 14.11 -12.22 -30.17
CA ARG A 515 13.75 -10.78 -30.10
C ARG A 515 12.29 -10.49 -30.48
N GLU A 516 11.81 -11.07 -31.56
CA GLU A 516 10.42 -10.86 -32.01
C GLU A 516 9.43 -11.55 -31.06
N GLN A 517 9.77 -12.76 -30.60
CA GLN A 517 8.92 -13.53 -29.71
C GLN A 517 8.74 -12.84 -28.35
N ILE A 518 9.81 -12.30 -27.77
CA ILE A 518 9.73 -11.59 -26.48
C ILE A 518 8.91 -10.31 -26.61
N MET A 519 9.12 -9.53 -27.69
CA MET A 519 8.32 -8.33 -27.95
C MET A 519 6.84 -8.67 -28.12
N LYS A 520 6.53 -9.72 -28.89
CA LYS A 520 5.15 -10.18 -29.07
C LYS A 520 4.52 -10.58 -27.73
N LYS A 521 5.17 -11.43 -26.95
CA LYS A 521 4.61 -11.93 -25.69
C LYS A 521 4.47 -10.87 -24.61
N TRP A 522 5.41 -9.93 -24.51
CA TRP A 522 5.29 -8.84 -23.55
C TRP A 522 4.19 -7.86 -23.94
N ASN A 523 4.01 -7.59 -25.24
CA ASN A 523 2.86 -6.80 -25.72
C ASN A 523 1.53 -7.54 -25.50
N ASP A 524 1.46 -8.85 -25.78
CA ASP A 524 0.27 -9.67 -25.50
C ASP A 524 -0.12 -9.54 -24.01
N PHE A 525 0.85 -9.67 -23.09
CA PHE A 525 0.64 -9.46 -21.65
C PHE A 525 0.10 -8.06 -21.33
N ASN A 526 0.72 -7.02 -21.91
CA ASN A 526 0.34 -5.64 -21.67
C ASN A 526 -1.10 -5.36 -22.13
N ILE A 527 -1.50 -5.87 -23.29
CA ILE A 527 -2.86 -5.75 -23.84
C ILE A 527 -3.87 -6.42 -22.91
N ILE A 528 -3.60 -7.65 -22.47
CA ILE A 528 -4.48 -8.41 -21.57
C ILE A 528 -4.82 -7.61 -20.30
N PHE A 529 -3.80 -7.05 -19.63
CA PHE A 529 -4.04 -6.30 -18.39
C PHE A 529 -4.59 -4.89 -18.62
N THR A 530 -4.22 -4.24 -19.73
CA THR A 530 -4.80 -2.95 -20.11
C THR A 530 -6.31 -3.10 -20.30
N ASP A 531 -6.74 -4.10 -21.06
CA ASP A 531 -8.16 -4.42 -21.26
C ASP A 531 -8.86 -4.76 -19.94
N TYR A 532 -8.19 -5.53 -19.08
CA TYR A 532 -8.73 -5.89 -17.76
C TYR A 532 -9.00 -4.64 -16.92
N PHE A 533 -8.04 -3.72 -16.78
CA PHE A 533 -8.22 -2.53 -15.96
C PHE A 533 -9.19 -1.51 -16.56
N MET A 534 -9.27 -1.41 -17.89
CA MET A 534 -10.26 -0.57 -18.58
C MET A 534 -11.70 -1.05 -18.30
N LYS A 535 -11.92 -2.37 -18.29
CA LYS A 535 -13.24 -2.98 -17.98
C LYS A 535 -13.56 -3.02 -16.50
N ASN A 536 -12.54 -3.00 -15.63
CA ASN A 536 -12.69 -3.12 -14.18
C ASN A 536 -12.13 -1.87 -13.49
N LYS A 537 -12.83 -0.74 -13.64
CA LYS A 537 -12.47 0.52 -12.98
C LYS A 537 -12.55 0.35 -11.47
N PHE A 538 -11.55 0.84 -10.75
CA PHE A 538 -11.41 0.60 -9.30
C PHE A 538 -12.66 1.00 -8.50
N HIS A 539 -13.22 2.18 -8.79
CA HIS A 539 -14.38 2.72 -8.08
C HIS A 539 -15.70 1.99 -8.38
N GLU A 540 -15.78 1.30 -9.51
CA GLU A 540 -16.96 0.55 -9.95
C GLU A 540 -16.91 -0.93 -9.53
N THR A 541 -15.77 -1.41 -9.06
CA THR A 541 -15.54 -2.83 -8.78
C THR A 541 -14.94 -3.06 -7.41
N GLU A 542 -13.63 -2.89 -7.26
CA GLU A 542 -12.88 -3.22 -6.07
C GLU A 542 -13.24 -2.33 -4.88
N LEU A 543 -13.54 -1.06 -5.12
CA LEU A 543 -13.86 -0.10 -4.07
C LEU A 543 -15.21 -0.40 -3.39
N LEU A 544 -16.16 -1.01 -4.11
CA LEU A 544 -17.48 -1.38 -3.59
C LEU A 544 -17.39 -2.38 -2.42
N ASN A 545 -16.28 -3.11 -2.33
CA ASN A 545 -16.00 -4.04 -1.26
C ASN A 545 -15.16 -3.36 -0.16
N TYR A 546 -15.85 -2.85 0.87
CA TYR A 546 -15.30 -1.93 1.86
C TYR A 546 -13.99 -2.40 2.53
N ASN A 547 -13.85 -3.72 2.80
CA ASN A 547 -12.73 -4.28 3.56
C ASN A 547 -12.09 -5.54 2.96
N THR A 548 -12.46 -5.94 1.74
CA THR A 548 -11.86 -7.13 1.11
C THR A 548 -10.96 -6.75 -0.06
N TYR A 549 -9.91 -7.53 -0.23
CA TYR A 549 -9.01 -7.43 -1.37
C TYR A 549 -8.95 -8.78 -2.06
N TYR A 550 -8.69 -8.77 -3.36
CA TYR A 550 -8.62 -10.01 -4.13
C TYR A 550 -7.56 -10.98 -3.61
N TYR A 551 -6.42 -10.46 -3.16
CA TYR A 551 -5.35 -11.28 -2.57
C TYR A 551 -5.77 -12.01 -1.30
N THR A 552 -6.76 -11.54 -0.53
CA THR A 552 -7.19 -12.24 0.69
C THR A 552 -7.89 -13.56 0.37
N GLN A 553 -8.58 -13.64 -0.77
CA GLN A 553 -9.21 -14.88 -1.25
C GLN A 553 -8.15 -15.91 -1.68
N GLU A 554 -7.12 -15.46 -2.42
CA GLU A 554 -5.98 -16.32 -2.83
C GLU A 554 -5.24 -16.89 -1.61
N ILE A 555 -5.05 -16.08 -0.55
CA ILE A 555 -4.44 -16.56 0.70
C ILE A 555 -5.32 -17.62 1.39
N ASN A 556 -6.64 -17.44 1.42
CA ASN A 556 -7.53 -18.44 2.00
C ASN A 556 -7.44 -19.75 1.22
N GLN A 557 -7.50 -19.71 -0.11
CA GLN A 557 -7.34 -20.88 -0.97
C GLN A 557 -5.99 -21.57 -0.75
N LEU A 558 -4.90 -20.81 -0.62
CA LEU A 558 -3.59 -21.36 -0.29
C LEU A 558 -3.60 -22.09 1.06
N LEU A 559 -4.17 -21.48 2.10
CA LEU A 559 -4.19 -22.05 3.44
C LEU A 559 -5.14 -23.26 3.57
N GLU A 560 -6.22 -23.29 2.79
CA GLU A 560 -7.19 -24.40 2.75
C GLU A 560 -6.74 -25.56 1.85
N ASN A 561 -5.66 -25.38 1.07
CA ASN A 561 -5.15 -26.42 0.18
C ASN A 561 -4.47 -27.55 0.97
N ASN A 562 -5.20 -28.66 1.17
CA ASN A 562 -4.73 -29.85 1.87
C ASN A 562 -3.60 -30.63 1.16
N THR A 563 -3.29 -30.30 -0.11
CA THR A 563 -2.13 -30.89 -0.81
C THR A 563 -0.81 -30.27 -0.36
N LEU A 564 -0.84 -29.05 0.22
CA LEU A 564 0.34 -28.34 0.68
C LEU A 564 0.62 -28.63 2.17
N LYS A 565 1.90 -28.82 2.50
CA LYS A 565 2.42 -28.98 3.86
C LYS A 565 2.98 -27.64 4.38
N ILE A 566 2.14 -26.60 4.47
CA ILE A 566 2.58 -25.25 4.88
C ILE A 566 2.96 -25.23 6.37
N PRO A 567 4.23 -24.92 6.74
CA PRO A 567 4.70 -24.85 8.13
C PRO A 567 3.95 -23.80 8.95
N LEU A 568 3.83 -24.01 10.28
CA LEU A 568 3.14 -23.09 11.18
C LEU A 568 3.66 -21.64 11.09
N SER A 569 4.98 -21.45 11.06
CA SER A 569 5.61 -20.13 10.93
C SER A 569 5.21 -19.41 9.63
N SER A 570 5.14 -20.14 8.51
CA SER A 570 4.65 -19.60 7.24
C SER A 570 3.15 -19.31 7.28
N ARG A 571 2.34 -20.16 7.92
CA ARG A 571 0.89 -19.92 8.10
C ARG A 571 0.64 -18.64 8.88
N GLU A 572 1.40 -18.39 9.95
CA GLU A 572 1.30 -17.14 10.72
C GLU A 572 1.60 -15.91 9.86
N LEU A 573 2.64 -15.96 9.03
CA LEU A 573 2.94 -14.88 8.08
C LEU A 573 1.78 -14.63 7.11
N TRP A 574 1.19 -15.69 6.54
CA TRP A 574 0.03 -15.55 5.64
C TRP A 574 -1.20 -14.97 6.34
N LEU A 575 -1.45 -15.37 7.58
CA LEU A 575 -2.54 -14.80 8.39
C LEU A 575 -2.30 -13.33 8.71
N ASP A 576 -1.06 -12.93 8.99
CA ASP A 576 -0.68 -11.52 9.18
C ASP A 576 -0.83 -10.71 7.87
N VAL A 577 -0.43 -11.28 6.72
CA VAL A 577 -0.57 -10.65 5.39
C VAL A 577 -2.04 -10.48 5.01
N ARG A 578 -2.88 -11.50 5.23
CA ARG A 578 -4.32 -11.45 5.03
C ARG A 578 -4.97 -10.37 5.90
N GLY A 579 -4.39 -10.12 7.07
CA GLY A 579 -4.95 -9.31 8.14
C GLY A 579 -5.65 -10.18 9.18
N LYS A 580 -5.42 -9.87 10.46
CA LYS A 580 -6.10 -10.49 11.59
C LYS A 580 -7.54 -9.96 11.68
N ASN A 581 -8.46 -10.48 10.88
CA ASN A 581 -9.82 -10.60 11.39
C ASN A 581 -9.79 -11.78 12.36
N GLN A 582 -9.46 -11.51 13.63
CA GLN A 582 -9.78 -12.47 14.67
C GLN A 582 -11.30 -12.63 14.62
N ARG A 583 -11.77 -13.75 14.09
CA ARG A 583 -13.17 -14.20 14.13
C ARG A 583 -13.56 -14.51 15.57
N ARG A 584 -13.49 -13.49 16.42
CA ARG A 584 -13.82 -13.52 17.84
C ARG A 584 -15.33 -13.42 17.97
N VAL A 585 -15.87 -14.14 18.95
CA VAL A 585 -17.27 -14.04 19.37
C VAL A 585 -17.29 -13.94 20.89
N LEU A 586 -18.30 -13.27 21.42
CA LEU A 586 -18.67 -13.31 22.83
C LEU A 586 -19.81 -14.31 22.98
N VAL A 587 -19.58 -15.46 23.60
CA VAL A 587 -20.64 -16.45 23.83
C VAL A 587 -21.34 -16.17 25.15
N THR A 588 -22.68 -16.21 25.15
CA THR A 588 -23.50 -15.83 26.31
C THR A 588 -24.25 -17.03 26.88
N MET A 589 -24.22 -17.18 28.20
CA MET A 589 -25.02 -18.15 28.96
C MET A 589 -25.83 -17.39 30.02
N ASP A 590 -27.16 -17.35 29.86
CA ASP A 590 -28.01 -16.75 30.88
C ASP A 590 -28.34 -17.76 31.97
N MET A 591 -28.43 -17.30 33.23
CA MET A 591 -28.69 -18.13 34.40
C MET A 591 -29.94 -17.65 35.12
N TYR A 592 -30.86 -18.58 35.42
CA TYR A 592 -32.08 -18.36 36.19
C TYR A 592 -32.30 -19.50 37.19
N ASN A 593 -32.51 -19.18 38.47
CA ASN A 593 -32.71 -20.13 39.56
C ASN A 593 -31.61 -21.23 39.68
N GLY A 594 -30.38 -20.88 39.29
CA GLY A 594 -29.23 -21.78 39.27
C GLY A 594 -29.16 -22.72 38.07
N GLN A 595 -29.97 -22.47 37.04
CA GLN A 595 -30.03 -23.27 35.81
C GLN A 595 -29.76 -22.37 34.57
N PRO A 596 -29.08 -22.88 33.54
CA PRO A 596 -28.89 -22.17 32.29
C PRO A 596 -30.22 -22.05 31.52
N ALA A 597 -30.52 -20.84 31.06
CA ALA A 597 -31.82 -20.46 30.52
C ALA A 597 -31.69 -19.63 29.24
N LEU A 598 -32.78 -19.53 28.48
CA LEU A 598 -32.93 -18.60 27.37
C LEU A 598 -34.00 -17.57 27.67
N VAL A 599 -33.73 -16.34 27.25
CA VAL A 599 -34.64 -15.21 27.37
C VAL A 599 -35.19 -14.84 25.99
N LYS A 600 -36.49 -14.54 25.93
CA LYS A 600 -37.14 -13.91 24.78
C LYS A 600 -37.98 -12.75 25.28
N SER A 601 -37.77 -11.56 24.72
CA SER A 601 -38.52 -10.34 25.08
C SER A 601 -38.53 -10.08 26.60
N SER A 602 -37.36 -10.18 27.24
CA SER A 602 -37.17 -10.00 28.69
C SER A 602 -37.90 -11.01 29.60
N GLN A 603 -38.32 -12.16 29.06
CA GLN A 603 -38.90 -13.26 29.84
C GLN A 603 -38.13 -14.56 29.63
N VAL A 604 -37.91 -15.32 30.71
CA VAL A 604 -37.34 -16.67 30.64
C VAL A 604 -38.32 -17.57 29.91
N CYS A 605 -37.90 -18.17 28.80
CA CYS A 605 -38.76 -19.00 27.96
C CYS A 605 -38.39 -20.48 27.96
N GLU A 606 -37.14 -20.83 28.25
CA GLU A 606 -36.63 -22.18 28.06
C GLU A 606 -35.44 -22.45 28.98
N ILE A 607 -35.38 -23.64 29.58
CA ILE A 607 -34.17 -24.15 30.24
C ILE A 607 -33.45 -25.05 29.25
N HIS A 608 -32.15 -24.88 29.09
CA HIS A 608 -31.34 -25.68 28.16
C HIS A 608 -30.29 -26.50 28.92
N SER A 609 -29.54 -27.34 28.19
CA SER A 609 -28.48 -28.18 28.77
C SER A 609 -28.95 -28.99 30.00
N ASP A 610 -30.21 -29.44 29.97
CA ASP A 610 -30.87 -30.19 31.05
C ASP A 610 -30.82 -29.49 32.43
N GLY A 611 -30.68 -28.16 32.45
CA GLY A 611 -30.52 -27.38 33.67
C GLY A 611 -29.13 -27.49 34.31
N ASN A 612 -28.17 -28.13 33.65
CA ASN A 612 -26.81 -28.33 34.14
C ASN A 612 -25.84 -27.27 33.60
N TYR A 613 -25.48 -26.31 34.47
CA TYR A 613 -24.55 -25.24 34.12
C TYR A 613 -23.12 -25.72 33.85
N TRP A 614 -22.70 -26.89 34.35
CA TRP A 614 -21.37 -27.46 34.01
C TRP A 614 -21.34 -27.95 32.56
N GLN A 615 -22.39 -28.64 32.14
CA GLN A 615 -22.51 -29.09 30.77
C GLN A 615 -22.59 -27.91 29.79
N ALA A 616 -23.32 -26.86 30.18
CA ALA A 616 -23.41 -25.63 29.39
C ALA A 616 -22.05 -24.92 29.28
N ILE A 617 -21.36 -24.63 30.39
CA ILE A 617 -20.08 -23.90 30.32
C ILE A 617 -18.98 -24.72 29.64
N GLU A 618 -19.00 -26.05 29.76
CA GLU A 618 -18.02 -26.93 29.10
C GLU A 618 -18.16 -26.88 27.57
N SER A 619 -19.39 -26.80 27.05
CA SER A 619 -19.61 -26.74 25.59
C SER A 619 -19.05 -25.46 24.97
N ILE A 620 -19.11 -24.33 25.69
CA ILE A 620 -18.62 -23.02 25.24
C ILE A 620 -17.24 -22.65 25.82
N GLY A 621 -16.64 -23.52 26.62
CA GLY A 621 -15.43 -23.23 27.40
C GLY A 621 -14.18 -22.97 26.54
N ILE A 622 -14.23 -23.34 25.25
CA ILE A 622 -13.15 -23.09 24.29
C ILE A 622 -13.05 -21.62 23.86
N PHE A 623 -14.12 -20.84 24.05
CA PHE A 623 -14.14 -19.44 23.60
C PHE A 623 -13.39 -18.55 24.60
N PRO A 624 -12.60 -17.58 24.10
CA PRO A 624 -11.75 -16.74 24.96
C PRO A 624 -12.53 -15.64 25.70
N ASP A 625 -13.79 -15.39 25.31
CA ASP A 625 -14.67 -14.37 25.88
C ASP A 625 -16.06 -15.01 26.10
N ILE A 626 -16.43 -15.23 27.37
CA ILE A 626 -17.72 -15.85 27.77
C ILE A 626 -18.47 -14.87 28.68
N LEU A 627 -19.70 -14.49 28.35
CA LEU A 627 -20.57 -13.71 29.22
C LEU A 627 -21.56 -14.63 29.95
N ILE A 628 -21.60 -14.56 31.28
CA ILE A 628 -22.62 -15.26 32.07
C ILE A 628 -23.51 -14.23 32.75
N VAL A 629 -24.81 -14.27 32.49
CA VAL A 629 -25.78 -13.27 32.97
C VAL A 629 -26.61 -13.83 34.13
N ASP A 630 -26.64 -13.13 35.26
CA ASP A 630 -27.55 -13.42 36.38
C ASP A 630 -28.92 -12.78 36.16
N LEU A 631 -29.89 -13.56 35.69
CA LEU A 631 -31.25 -13.06 35.41
C LEU A 631 -32.03 -12.75 36.69
N ASN A 632 -31.85 -13.52 37.77
CA ASN A 632 -32.46 -13.22 39.06
C ASN A 632 -32.00 -11.83 39.55
N GLY A 633 -30.70 -11.57 39.47
CA GLY A 633 -30.11 -10.26 39.79
C GLY A 633 -30.67 -9.15 38.89
N ALA A 634 -30.78 -9.42 37.59
CA ALA A 634 -31.38 -8.50 36.63
C ALA A 634 -32.85 -8.16 36.97
N PHE A 635 -33.63 -9.12 37.46
CA PHE A 635 -35.02 -8.95 37.90
C PHE A 635 -35.18 -8.31 39.29
N GLY A 636 -34.08 -8.10 40.02
CA GLY A 636 -34.08 -7.32 41.26
C GLY A 636 -33.80 -8.12 42.52
N GLU A 637 -33.52 -9.42 42.41
CA GLU A 637 -33.07 -10.21 43.56
C GLU A 637 -31.64 -9.81 43.97
N THR A 638 -31.39 -9.78 45.28
CA THR A 638 -30.05 -9.63 45.86
C THR A 638 -29.54 -10.98 46.33
N ASP A 639 -28.21 -11.18 46.36
CA ASP A 639 -27.56 -12.40 46.85
C ASP A 639 -28.06 -13.69 46.18
N THR A 640 -27.98 -13.72 44.85
CA THR A 640 -28.52 -14.82 44.06
C THR A 640 -27.62 -16.05 44.10
N LYS A 641 -28.24 -17.24 44.03
CA LYS A 641 -27.54 -18.51 43.78
C LYS A 641 -26.70 -18.47 42.49
N ASN A 642 -27.11 -17.70 41.49
CA ASN A 642 -26.39 -17.57 40.22
C ASN A 642 -25.05 -16.85 40.41
N ARG A 643 -24.98 -15.82 41.26
CA ARG A 643 -23.76 -15.06 41.52
C ARG A 643 -22.64 -15.97 42.05
N GLU A 644 -22.96 -16.85 42.99
CA GLU A 644 -22.01 -17.83 43.52
C GLU A 644 -21.57 -18.86 42.47
N ILE A 645 -22.48 -19.31 41.61
CA ILE A 645 -22.14 -20.19 40.47
C ILE A 645 -21.17 -19.48 39.52
N ILE A 646 -21.45 -18.22 39.17
CA ILE A 646 -20.62 -17.43 38.26
C ILE A 646 -19.19 -17.27 38.80
N LYS A 647 -19.05 -16.91 40.09
CA LYS A 647 -17.74 -16.81 40.76
C LYS A 647 -16.98 -18.13 40.69
N LYS A 648 -17.66 -19.26 40.91
CA LYS A 648 -17.06 -20.61 40.81
C LYS A 648 -16.59 -20.93 39.39
N LEU A 649 -17.37 -20.56 38.37
CA LEU A 649 -17.02 -20.79 36.96
C LEU A 649 -15.85 -19.92 36.51
N ALA A 650 -15.78 -18.67 36.98
CA ALA A 650 -14.70 -17.73 36.66
C ALA A 650 -13.30 -18.19 37.14
N LEU A 651 -13.24 -19.14 38.10
CA LEU A 651 -11.97 -19.77 38.50
C LEU A 651 -11.36 -20.67 37.41
N LYS A 652 -12.18 -21.17 36.47
CA LYS A 652 -11.75 -22.13 35.43
C LYS A 652 -11.86 -21.57 34.01
N TYR A 653 -12.77 -20.63 33.79
CA TYR A 653 -13.12 -20.14 32.44
C TYR A 653 -12.98 -18.61 32.34
N PRO A 654 -12.76 -18.08 31.13
CA PRO A 654 -12.57 -16.64 30.89
C PRO A 654 -13.88 -15.84 30.96
N VAL A 655 -14.47 -15.74 32.15
CA VAL A 655 -15.83 -15.21 32.36
C VAL A 655 -15.87 -13.68 32.44
N HIS A 656 -16.81 -13.09 31.73
CA HIS A 656 -17.43 -11.79 31.96
C HIS A 656 -18.81 -12.01 32.59
N THR A 657 -19.32 -11.05 33.37
CA THR A 657 -20.65 -11.22 33.98
C THR A 657 -21.43 -9.93 34.09
N GLY A 658 -22.76 -10.04 34.01
CA GLY A 658 -23.71 -8.97 34.28
C GLY A 658 -24.97 -9.50 34.96
N GLY A 659 -25.94 -8.62 35.19
CA GLY A 659 -27.20 -8.96 35.87
C GLY A 659 -27.19 -8.59 37.36
N GLY A 660 -27.91 -7.52 37.70
CA GLY A 660 -28.10 -7.10 39.09
C GLY A 660 -26.93 -6.40 39.76
N LEU A 661 -25.95 -5.91 39.00
CA LEU A 661 -24.83 -5.11 39.51
C LEU A 661 -25.27 -3.63 39.60
N ARG A 662 -25.80 -3.21 40.76
CA ARG A 662 -26.39 -1.86 40.97
C ARG A 662 -25.57 -0.98 41.90
N SER A 663 -24.52 -1.52 42.51
CA SER A 663 -23.66 -0.80 43.43
C SER A 663 -22.19 -1.14 43.18
N LEU A 664 -21.29 -0.29 43.68
CA LEU A 664 -19.85 -0.56 43.60
C LEU A 664 -19.48 -1.83 44.38
N SER A 665 -20.17 -2.12 45.48
CA SER A 665 -20.00 -3.36 46.24
C SER A 665 -20.35 -4.60 45.41
N ASP A 666 -21.43 -4.57 44.60
CA ASP A 666 -21.77 -5.69 43.71
C ASP A 666 -20.66 -5.93 42.68
N VAL A 667 -20.11 -4.85 42.11
CA VAL A 667 -19.05 -4.92 41.11
C VAL A 667 -17.75 -5.47 41.73
N GLU A 668 -17.37 -4.99 42.90
CA GLU A 668 -16.20 -5.50 43.62
C GLU A 668 -16.32 -6.99 43.96
N ASP A 669 -17.50 -7.42 44.40
CA ASP A 669 -17.78 -8.81 44.77
C ASP A 669 -17.51 -9.79 43.60
N VAL A 670 -17.96 -9.44 42.39
CA VAL A 670 -17.71 -10.29 41.21
C VAL A 670 -16.27 -10.16 40.71
N LEU A 671 -15.69 -8.96 40.65
CA LEU A 671 -14.35 -8.73 40.10
C LEU A 671 -13.22 -9.33 40.97
N LYS A 672 -13.45 -9.51 42.27
CA LYS A 672 -12.53 -10.22 43.20
C LYS A 672 -12.47 -11.74 42.93
N SER A 673 -13.38 -12.28 42.12
CA SER A 673 -13.55 -13.73 41.89
C SER A 673 -13.04 -14.19 40.51
N ASN A 674 -11.93 -13.64 39.99
CA ASN A 674 -11.36 -13.91 38.65
C ASN A 674 -12.24 -13.57 37.44
N VAL A 675 -13.42 -12.98 37.64
CA VAL A 675 -14.23 -12.43 36.55
C VAL A 675 -13.42 -11.35 35.81
N ARG A 676 -13.22 -11.53 34.51
CA ARG A 676 -12.39 -10.62 33.68
C ARG A 676 -13.03 -9.25 33.52
N ARG A 677 -14.35 -9.17 33.33
CA ARG A 677 -15.08 -7.90 33.20
C ARG A 677 -16.48 -8.01 33.79
N CYS A 678 -16.96 -6.91 34.36
CA CYS A 678 -18.36 -6.75 34.70
C CYS A 678 -19.10 -6.00 33.58
N THR A 679 -20.35 -6.38 33.33
CA THR A 679 -21.27 -5.76 32.40
C THR A 679 -22.34 -5.03 33.20
N VAL A 680 -22.47 -3.72 32.98
CA VAL A 680 -23.47 -2.87 33.63
C VAL A 680 -24.31 -2.15 32.59
N ALA A 681 -25.58 -1.92 32.91
CA ALA A 681 -26.47 -1.16 32.03
C ALA A 681 -26.07 0.32 32.00
N SER A 682 -26.29 0.97 30.85
CA SER A 682 -26.04 2.40 30.62
C SER A 682 -26.90 3.38 31.44
N ALA A 683 -27.70 2.89 32.39
CA ALA A 683 -28.64 3.72 33.16
C ALA A 683 -27.99 4.51 34.32
N ASP A 684 -26.84 4.09 34.84
CA ASP A 684 -26.21 4.66 36.03
C ASP A 684 -24.78 5.15 35.74
N ASP A 685 -24.68 6.43 35.39
CA ASP A 685 -23.39 7.06 35.05
C ASP A 685 -22.48 7.23 36.28
N GLU A 686 -23.04 7.40 37.47
CA GLU A 686 -22.26 7.53 38.71
C GLU A 686 -21.57 6.23 39.08
N LEU A 687 -22.25 5.10 38.93
CA LEU A 687 -21.67 3.79 39.09
C LEU A 687 -20.61 3.54 38.02
N ILE A 688 -20.94 3.79 36.74
CA ILE A 688 -20.01 3.62 35.62
C ILE A 688 -18.71 4.40 35.87
N ALA A 689 -18.79 5.64 36.34
CA ALA A 689 -17.63 6.49 36.64
C ALA A 689 -16.64 5.84 37.63
N LYS A 690 -17.13 5.04 38.59
CA LYS A 690 -16.34 4.44 39.68
C LYS A 690 -15.69 3.09 39.32
N ILE A 691 -16.09 2.45 38.23
CA ILE A 691 -15.60 1.11 37.85
C ILE A 691 -14.29 1.23 37.02
N PRO A 692 -13.27 0.40 37.27
CA PRO A 692 -12.08 0.30 36.41
C PRO A 692 -12.44 -0.05 34.96
N LYS A 693 -12.04 0.80 34.01
CA LYS A 693 -12.53 0.76 32.62
C LYS A 693 -12.03 -0.43 31.82
N ASP A 694 -10.84 -0.94 32.13
CA ASP A 694 -10.29 -2.17 31.54
C ASP A 694 -11.10 -3.42 31.94
N ARG A 695 -11.82 -3.34 33.07
CA ARG A 695 -12.69 -4.37 33.66
C ARG A 695 -14.17 -4.13 33.39
N LEU A 696 -14.55 -3.16 32.54
CA LEU A 696 -15.94 -2.76 32.33
C LEU A 696 -16.42 -3.03 30.90
N ILE A 697 -17.66 -3.50 30.77
CA ILE A 697 -18.46 -3.47 29.54
C ILE A 697 -19.73 -2.69 29.87
N VAL A 698 -20.06 -1.67 29.08
CA VAL A 698 -21.34 -0.95 29.25
C VAL A 698 -22.36 -1.45 28.23
N GLU A 699 -23.50 -1.93 28.70
CA GLU A 699 -24.58 -2.45 27.88
C GLU A 699 -25.61 -1.36 27.53
N LEU A 700 -25.92 -1.26 26.24
CA LEU A 700 -26.89 -0.36 25.64
C LEU A 700 -27.94 -1.20 24.93
N SER A 701 -29.20 -1.06 25.31
CA SER A 701 -30.33 -1.58 24.53
C SER A 701 -30.92 -0.45 23.69
N ILE A 702 -31.23 -0.71 22.43
CA ILE A 702 -31.79 0.31 21.53
C ILE A 702 -33.00 -0.18 20.74
N ASN A 703 -33.86 0.76 20.38
CA ASN A 703 -34.98 0.57 19.46
C ASN A 703 -34.58 0.85 18.00
N GLU A 704 -35.54 0.75 17.08
CA GLU A 704 -35.40 1.03 15.64
C GLU A 704 -34.98 2.48 15.32
N ASN A 705 -35.24 3.42 16.23
CA ASN A 705 -34.89 4.83 16.10
C ASN A 705 -33.52 5.17 16.73
N ASN A 706 -32.75 4.15 17.14
CA ASN A 706 -31.47 4.30 17.83
C ASN A 706 -31.57 5.02 19.19
N GLU A 707 -32.74 4.99 19.84
CA GLU A 707 -32.95 5.55 21.18
C GLU A 707 -32.62 4.51 22.25
N VAL A 708 -31.96 4.94 23.32
CA VAL A 708 -31.52 4.07 24.42
C VAL A 708 -32.71 3.69 25.30
N LEU A 709 -32.82 2.40 25.58
CA LEU A 709 -33.82 1.80 26.46
C LEU A 709 -33.16 1.37 27.78
N ILE A 710 -33.81 1.71 28.90
CA ILE A 710 -33.35 1.39 30.26
C ILE A 710 -34.44 0.62 31.04
N HIS A 711 -34.15 0.29 32.31
CA HIS A 711 -35.04 -0.46 33.21
C HIS A 711 -35.61 -1.77 32.60
N GLY A 712 -34.70 -2.62 32.11
CA GLY A 712 -35.10 -3.89 31.47
C GLY A 712 -35.84 -3.68 30.15
N ARG A 713 -35.46 -2.61 29.42
CA ARG A 713 -36.01 -2.22 28.11
C ARG A 713 -37.45 -1.69 28.15
N LYS A 714 -37.97 -1.37 29.33
CA LYS A 714 -39.34 -0.88 29.53
C LYS A 714 -39.46 0.64 29.39
N THR A 715 -38.36 1.37 29.56
CA THR A 715 -38.35 2.83 29.55
C THR A 715 -37.50 3.33 28.40
N ASN A 716 -38.11 4.01 27.44
CA ASN A 716 -37.40 4.75 26.41
C ASN A 716 -36.89 6.07 27.00
N THR A 717 -35.59 6.31 26.91
CA THR A 717 -34.98 7.56 27.39
C THR A 717 -35.16 8.72 26.42
N HIS A 718 -35.54 8.44 25.17
CA HIS A 718 -35.50 9.36 24.03
C HIS A 718 -34.09 9.93 23.73
N VAL A 719 -33.06 9.39 24.38
CA VAL A 719 -31.66 9.75 24.14
C VAL A 719 -31.12 8.88 23.01
N ASN A 720 -30.61 9.52 21.96
CA ASN A 720 -29.94 8.80 20.89
C ASN A 720 -28.67 8.10 21.42
N ILE A 721 -28.41 6.87 20.97
CA ILE A 721 -27.25 6.07 21.38
C ILE A 721 -25.92 6.80 21.17
N ILE A 722 -25.77 7.59 20.12
CA ILE A 722 -24.51 8.33 19.86
C ILE A 722 -24.27 9.37 20.95
N THR A 723 -25.31 10.08 21.38
CA THR A 723 -25.23 11.01 22.51
C THR A 723 -24.81 10.28 23.78
N LYS A 724 -25.43 9.14 24.07
CA LYS A 724 -25.08 8.35 25.26
C LYS A 724 -23.66 7.79 25.19
N VAL A 725 -23.22 7.30 24.02
CA VAL A 725 -21.85 6.79 23.82
C VAL A 725 -20.82 7.90 24.03
N ASN A 726 -21.08 9.14 23.60
CA ASN A 726 -20.19 10.26 23.86
C ASN A 726 -20.06 10.55 25.37
N GLN A 727 -21.17 10.52 26.12
CA GLN A 727 -21.13 10.64 27.58
C GLN A 727 -20.31 9.50 28.22
N LEU A 728 -20.46 8.26 27.73
CA LEU A 728 -19.67 7.13 28.22
C LEU A 728 -18.17 7.30 27.92
N ILE A 729 -17.81 7.90 26.77
CA ILE A 729 -16.43 8.20 26.41
C ILE A 729 -15.83 9.25 27.37
N GLU A 730 -16.58 10.26 27.78
CA GLU A 730 -16.15 11.23 28.80
C GLU A 730 -15.86 10.56 30.14
N LEU A 731 -16.58 9.48 30.45
CA LEU A 731 -16.32 8.62 31.60
C LEU A 731 -15.18 7.61 31.36
N GLY A 732 -14.48 7.65 30.22
CA GLY A 732 -13.36 6.77 29.90
C GLY A 732 -13.73 5.36 29.47
N VAL A 733 -15.00 5.11 29.10
CA VAL A 733 -15.45 3.79 28.63
C VAL A 733 -14.86 3.51 27.24
N THR A 734 -14.26 2.33 27.07
CA THR A 734 -13.68 1.88 25.78
C THR A 734 -14.34 0.63 25.20
N VAL A 735 -15.21 -0.04 25.98
CA VAL A 735 -15.87 -1.29 25.58
C VAL A 735 -17.37 -1.21 25.87
N ILE A 736 -18.19 -1.43 24.84
CA ILE A 736 -19.65 -1.43 24.95
C ILE A 736 -20.26 -2.70 24.35
N SER A 737 -21.46 -3.04 24.79
CA SER A 737 -22.34 -4.01 24.11
C SER A 737 -23.62 -3.32 23.68
N ILE A 738 -24.06 -3.57 22.46
CA ILE A 738 -25.28 -3.00 21.87
C ILE A 738 -26.23 -4.13 21.53
N THR A 739 -27.42 -4.09 22.13
CA THR A 739 -28.50 -5.04 21.90
C THR A 739 -29.62 -4.37 21.10
N PHE A 740 -29.91 -4.91 19.91
CA PHE A 740 -31.02 -4.46 19.06
C PHE A 740 -32.31 -5.17 19.47
N VAL A 741 -33.15 -4.49 20.26
CA VAL A 741 -34.27 -5.15 20.97
C VAL A 741 -35.29 -5.78 20.01
N ASN A 742 -35.53 -5.16 18.85
CA ASN A 742 -36.48 -5.69 17.86
C ASN A 742 -36.02 -6.97 17.16
N ALA A 743 -34.73 -7.32 17.25
CA ALA A 743 -34.15 -8.53 16.65
C ALA A 743 -33.85 -9.63 17.69
N GLU A 744 -33.89 -9.29 18.99
CA GLU A 744 -33.42 -10.17 20.06
C GLU A 744 -34.34 -11.38 20.30
N GLY A 745 -33.75 -12.57 20.38
CA GLY A 745 -34.50 -13.82 20.62
C GLY A 745 -35.42 -14.26 19.48
N HIS A 746 -35.50 -13.50 18.39
CA HIS A 746 -36.32 -13.83 17.22
C HIS A 746 -35.59 -14.72 16.19
N LEU A 747 -34.24 -14.72 16.20
CA LEU A 747 -33.39 -15.48 15.26
C LEU A 747 -33.73 -15.22 13.78
N SER A 748 -34.30 -14.06 13.47
CA SER A 748 -34.77 -13.65 12.14
C SER A 748 -33.78 -12.77 11.37
N GLY A 749 -32.51 -12.75 11.80
CA GLY A 749 -31.45 -11.92 11.22
C GLY A 749 -31.21 -10.61 11.96
N ILE A 750 -30.09 -9.97 11.63
CA ILE A 750 -29.62 -8.72 12.23
C ILE A 750 -30.07 -7.48 11.40
N PRO A 751 -30.29 -6.32 12.03
CA PRO A 751 -30.65 -5.10 11.31
C PRO A 751 -29.42 -4.45 10.64
N ARG A 752 -28.94 -5.05 9.53
CA ARG A 752 -27.68 -4.67 8.85
C ARG A 752 -27.54 -3.17 8.61
N LYS A 753 -28.55 -2.53 8.01
CA LYS A 753 -28.50 -1.09 7.73
C LYS A 753 -28.30 -0.27 9.00
N GLN A 754 -29.05 -0.57 10.06
CA GLN A 754 -28.96 0.10 11.34
C GLN A 754 -27.58 -0.11 11.98
N ILE A 755 -27.05 -1.34 11.94
CA ILE A 755 -25.70 -1.66 12.44
C ILE A 755 -24.63 -0.86 11.68
N GLN A 756 -24.69 -0.88 10.34
CA GLN A 756 -23.75 -0.12 9.50
C GLN A 756 -23.77 1.37 9.83
N ASP A 757 -24.98 1.96 9.91
CA ASP A 757 -25.16 3.38 10.19
C ASP A 757 -24.63 3.75 11.58
N LEU A 758 -24.85 2.90 12.59
CA LEU A 758 -24.38 3.12 13.97
C LEU A 758 -22.87 2.97 14.11
N VAL A 759 -22.30 1.91 13.55
CA VAL A 759 -20.86 1.59 13.72
C VAL A 759 -19.98 2.65 13.08
N VAL A 760 -20.44 3.27 11.99
CA VAL A 760 -19.78 4.40 11.35
C VAL A 760 -19.79 5.65 12.25
N GLN A 761 -20.85 5.85 13.03
CA GLN A 761 -21.04 7.01 13.91
C GLN A 761 -20.36 6.86 15.29
N ILE A 762 -20.21 5.63 15.81
CA ILE A 762 -19.58 5.39 17.11
C ILE A 762 -18.09 5.79 17.08
N PRO A 763 -17.63 6.71 17.95
CA PRO A 763 -16.24 7.18 17.96
C PRO A 763 -15.22 6.09 18.24
N LYS A 764 -13.99 6.26 17.76
CA LYS A 764 -12.88 5.28 17.90
C LYS A 764 -12.38 5.08 19.33
N ASN A 765 -12.72 5.98 20.24
CA ASN A 765 -12.47 5.82 21.68
C ASN A 765 -13.15 4.55 22.23
N ILE A 766 -14.26 4.13 21.61
CA ILE A 766 -14.78 2.78 21.79
C ILE A 766 -13.94 1.82 20.93
N GLU A 767 -13.10 1.06 21.60
CA GLU A 767 -12.18 0.09 21.01
C GLU A 767 -12.89 -1.21 20.62
N LYS A 768 -13.94 -1.60 21.36
CA LYS A 768 -14.68 -2.85 21.13
C LYS A 768 -16.18 -2.64 21.28
N ILE A 769 -16.93 -3.19 20.32
CA ILE A 769 -18.39 -3.15 20.28
C ILE A 769 -18.89 -4.59 20.17
N TYR A 770 -19.50 -5.10 21.24
CA TYR A 770 -20.26 -6.34 21.15
C TYR A 770 -21.61 -6.06 20.52
N ILE A 771 -22.01 -6.87 19.52
CA ILE A 771 -23.31 -6.75 18.86
C ILE A 771 -24.15 -7.96 19.24
N ALA A 772 -25.25 -7.73 19.94
CA ALA A 772 -26.18 -8.74 20.39
C ALA A 772 -27.57 -8.57 19.73
N GLY A 773 -28.29 -9.68 19.62
CA GLY A 773 -29.66 -9.74 19.10
C GLY A 773 -29.73 -10.08 17.60
N GLY A 774 -30.56 -11.06 17.25
CA GLY A 774 -30.89 -11.40 15.85
C GLY A 774 -29.93 -12.32 15.10
N ILE A 775 -28.70 -12.51 15.57
CA ILE A 775 -27.69 -13.34 14.88
C ILE A 775 -28.16 -14.80 14.82
N SER A 776 -28.31 -15.36 13.62
CA SER A 776 -28.75 -16.74 13.44
C SER A 776 -28.05 -17.52 12.33
N THR A 777 -27.22 -16.86 11.52
CA THR A 777 -26.54 -17.47 10.37
C THR A 777 -25.05 -17.13 10.32
N MET A 778 -24.28 -17.93 9.56
CA MET A 778 -22.87 -17.63 9.30
C MET A 778 -22.70 -16.35 8.48
N ASP A 779 -23.64 -16.04 7.59
CA ASP A 779 -23.64 -14.78 6.83
C ASP A 779 -23.77 -13.56 7.76
N ASP A 780 -24.56 -13.66 8.84
CA ASP A 780 -24.60 -12.61 9.87
C ASP A 780 -23.25 -12.46 10.58
N LEU A 781 -22.55 -13.56 10.85
CA LEU A 781 -21.22 -13.53 11.45
C LEU A 781 -20.19 -12.89 10.51
N GLU A 782 -20.14 -13.29 9.24
CA GLU A 782 -19.24 -12.70 8.24
C GLU A 782 -19.53 -11.22 8.04
N TYR A 783 -20.81 -10.83 8.01
CA TYR A 783 -21.21 -9.44 7.96
C TYR A 783 -20.71 -8.65 9.17
N LEU A 784 -20.88 -9.16 10.39
CA LEU A 784 -20.42 -8.47 11.60
C LEU A 784 -18.89 -8.44 11.72
N TRP A 785 -18.19 -9.52 11.36
CA TRP A 785 -16.72 -9.56 11.31
C TRP A 785 -16.13 -8.70 10.19
N SER A 786 -16.95 -8.22 9.26
CA SER A 786 -16.50 -7.22 8.27
C SER A 786 -16.18 -5.86 8.91
N PHE A 787 -16.58 -5.62 10.17
CA PHE A 787 -16.27 -4.42 10.92
C PHE A 787 -15.14 -4.68 11.95
N ASP A 788 -14.10 -3.85 11.93
CA ASP A 788 -12.84 -4.02 12.68
C ASP A 788 -13.00 -4.04 14.22
N ARG A 789 -14.01 -3.35 14.74
CA ARG A 789 -14.28 -3.22 16.19
C ARG A 789 -15.43 -4.09 16.69
N ILE A 790 -16.14 -4.77 15.78
CA ILE A 790 -17.32 -5.55 16.14
C ILE A 790 -16.93 -6.96 16.55
N ILE A 791 -17.50 -7.40 17.66
CA ILE A 791 -17.47 -8.79 18.11
C ILE A 791 -18.92 -9.28 18.21
N PRO A 792 -19.35 -10.25 17.40
CA PRO A 792 -20.68 -10.84 17.52
C PRO A 792 -20.90 -11.47 18.90
N GLN A 793 -22.03 -11.20 19.54
CA GLN A 793 -22.44 -11.80 20.80
C GLN A 793 -23.49 -12.88 20.56
N LEU A 794 -23.16 -14.15 20.86
CA LEU A 794 -23.97 -15.32 20.55
C LEU A 794 -24.60 -15.91 21.82
N GLY A 795 -25.93 -15.86 21.90
CA GLY A 795 -26.72 -16.54 22.93
C GLY A 795 -27.56 -17.67 22.33
N SER A 796 -28.85 -17.41 22.08
CA SER A 796 -29.81 -18.41 21.58
C SER A 796 -29.38 -19.16 20.32
N ALA A 797 -28.55 -18.55 19.45
CA ALA A 797 -28.08 -19.21 18.22
C ALA A 797 -27.25 -20.47 18.49
N ILE A 798 -26.44 -20.46 19.56
CA ILE A 798 -25.64 -21.60 19.99
C ILE A 798 -26.54 -22.65 20.65
N TRP A 799 -27.35 -22.22 21.63
CA TRP A 799 -28.17 -23.13 22.43
C TRP A 799 -29.33 -23.77 21.68
N LYS A 800 -29.81 -23.13 20.60
CA LYS A 800 -30.81 -23.69 19.67
C LYS A 800 -30.19 -24.35 18.43
N SER A 801 -28.87 -24.58 18.44
CA SER A 801 -28.12 -25.28 17.38
C SER A 801 -28.30 -24.66 15.99
N LYS A 802 -28.50 -23.34 15.91
CA LYS A 802 -28.49 -22.60 14.62
C LYS A 802 -27.06 -22.36 14.14
N LEU A 803 -26.15 -22.16 15.07
CA LEU A 803 -24.71 -22.09 14.85
C LEU A 803 -24.04 -23.10 15.78
N THR A 804 -23.11 -23.89 15.26
CA THR A 804 -22.40 -24.90 16.04
C THR A 804 -20.98 -24.44 16.35
N ILE A 805 -20.41 -24.97 17.42
CA ILE A 805 -19.10 -24.54 17.94
C ILE A 805 -17.94 -25.05 17.04
N GLY A 806 -18.23 -25.90 16.04
CA GLY A 806 -17.26 -26.44 15.07
C GLY A 806 -17.54 -26.07 13.60
N SER A 807 -18.44 -25.12 13.33
CA SER A 807 -18.72 -24.61 11.96
C SER A 807 -17.82 -23.47 11.53
#